data_AF-A0A060PQX0-F1
#
_entry.id   AF-A0A060PQX0-F1
#
_cell.length_a   1.000
_cell.length_b   1.000
_cell.length_c   1.000
_cell.angle_alpha   90.00
_cell.angle_beta   90.00
_cell.angle_gamma   90.00
#
_symmetry.space_group_name_H-M   'P 1'
#
loop_
_entity.id
_entity.type
_entity.pdbx_description
1 polymer ?
#
loop_
_entity_poly.entity_id
_entity_poly.type
_entity_poly.pdbx_seq_one_letter_code
_entity_poly.pdbx_strand_id
1 'polypeptide(L)'
;MEILKSLLPGRVSVDPLAAARDIAARRVVNLHGGIPFYIRPEWEGAEALSRMHQRSLHMHAFIGDLVCAYEQQRQRDWLLSALELVEDWSSRFEYPRDARSMAFHDETVARRLGYWLRLYFSLRAAGEQALADRMWQKINDIVWILNQDNFHAGLNNHGMFQDLALLYFCVCTPDAENIQAKSLKRLSDYFFQSVCRDGVHKEHSPAYHYLVADNIYRHRSLIERLDPTNAQALSELTGKMGRFGLNILTPDLQYPPLGDTQPVAPPSNYHKVFGLQYTTPDSAAFFFDGGFAVLRDDPEKREQQTYAVMCAGHHGDYHKHQDDLSVLLYAGEWILYESGPYGYDYAHPLSKHGYSAAAHSTLMLDDLQPSAETGRVALEESRETRQFVQVKGRNARYPGVDHERVMTVHRSKPLVDIADKVSSDAPHGMSLLWQLAPGLKAVTVANEVHLLKENIKVAKISVQSDAPVELTLGHGDQTPAGYVFPRLGEAKETTVLKVAAGKISSWQCRTSIAFPARSAKGINFPFETIPGDWPIQYLFEPQENSDALFVVFPALAPEFEYRINYHRVLRGAPVNQLFVLDDFGPQGSYLIASNGKLELAEAVCALIESFRVKLGIEKSKVIFLGSSKGGASALYFANRLGYGHVLTGAPQTRIGHFLLRQDLENGPRLANYMMPGEDSEEKLDKLIFDLPFNRDVSCRIHVGRGDHHYESHALPYAEHIRTQGGCVEVDVGEYSEHSDLGKHFPLFIENKLRNIFGIKMRRYFPGPAPTLTVSAWREGDEVVSQITLPEGWSSEPVEYAFYLLVNDEKKAVRWYDESPTVRFAWPHDIDLQDASVRGFAREIGSPDYKLATTTKIEMALLT
;
A
#
# COMPACT_ATOMS: atom_id res chain seq x y z
N MET A 1 -6.29 41.95 21.87
CA MET A 1 -7.40 41.12 22.38
C MET A 1 -7.95 40.16 21.35
N GLU A 2 -8.23 40.58 20.11
CA GLU A 2 -8.79 39.69 19.09
C GLU A 2 -7.93 38.44 18.83
N ILE A 3 -6.59 38.58 18.77
CA ILE A 3 -5.66 37.45 18.61
C ILE A 3 -5.82 36.39 19.71
N LEU A 4 -6.02 36.79 20.97
CA LEU A 4 -6.15 35.84 22.07
C LEU A 4 -7.49 35.10 22.05
N LYS A 5 -8.54 35.69 21.46
CA LYS A 5 -9.87 35.09 21.44
C LYS A 5 -9.91 33.76 20.67
N SER A 6 -9.05 33.58 19.66
CA SER A 6 -8.91 32.33 18.91
C SER A 6 -7.91 31.35 19.53
N LEU A 7 -6.99 31.80 20.40
CA LEU A 7 -5.94 30.98 20.98
C LEU A 7 -6.30 30.43 22.36
N LEU A 8 -7.08 31.18 23.15
CA LEU A 8 -7.49 30.73 24.47
C LEU A 8 -8.46 29.53 24.35
N PRO A 9 -8.30 28.51 25.21
CA PRO A 9 -9.03 27.25 25.09
C PRO A 9 -10.55 27.47 25.20
N GLY A 10 -11.30 26.66 24.45
CA GLY A 10 -12.76 26.74 24.32
C GLY A 10 -13.54 25.81 25.23
N ARG A 11 -14.82 25.63 24.90
CA ARG A 11 -15.68 24.60 25.52
C ARG A 11 -15.09 23.20 25.29
N VAL A 12 -15.36 22.28 26.21
CA VAL A 12 -14.99 20.86 26.09
C VAL A 12 -16.20 19.96 25.90
N SER A 13 -17.37 20.39 26.36
CA SER A 13 -18.61 19.64 26.22
C SER A 13 -19.27 19.92 24.86
N VAL A 14 -19.92 18.89 24.29
CA VAL A 14 -20.74 19.02 23.08
C VAL A 14 -21.91 19.98 23.31
N ASP A 15 -22.59 19.83 24.46
CA ASP A 15 -23.58 20.78 24.97
C ASP A 15 -22.99 21.55 26.18
N PRO A 16 -22.37 22.71 25.94
CA PRO A 16 -21.78 23.50 27.02
C PRO A 16 -22.82 24.09 27.97
N LEU A 17 -24.06 24.29 27.52
CA LEU A 17 -25.11 24.88 28.35
C LEU A 17 -25.66 23.85 29.35
N ALA A 18 -25.87 22.61 28.91
CA ALA A 18 -26.20 21.51 29.82
C ALA A 18 -25.08 21.28 30.84
N ALA A 19 -23.82 21.25 30.38
CA ALA A 19 -22.68 21.11 31.28
C ALA A 19 -22.59 22.27 32.29
N ALA A 20 -22.75 23.52 31.85
CA ALA A 20 -22.75 24.70 32.73
C ALA A 20 -23.85 24.63 33.81
N ARG A 21 -25.06 24.18 33.45
CA ARG A 21 -26.16 23.97 34.42
C ARG A 21 -25.78 22.94 35.47
N ASP A 22 -25.17 21.83 35.07
CA ASP A 22 -24.76 20.77 35.98
C ASP A 22 -23.63 21.21 36.92
N ILE A 23 -22.70 22.00 36.41
CA ILE A 23 -21.64 22.60 37.21
C ILE A 23 -22.23 23.57 38.24
N ALA A 24 -23.08 24.50 37.82
CA ALA A 24 -23.62 25.52 38.71
C ALA A 24 -24.59 24.95 39.75
N ALA A 25 -25.46 24.02 39.36
CA ALA A 25 -26.51 23.50 40.24
C ALA A 25 -26.04 22.31 41.09
N ARG A 26 -25.16 21.47 40.55
CA ARG A 26 -24.81 20.16 41.14
C ARG A 26 -23.31 19.98 41.40
N ARG A 27 -22.48 20.96 41.01
CA ARG A 27 -21.01 20.88 41.08
C ARG A 27 -20.46 19.64 40.37
N VAL A 28 -21.07 19.27 39.25
CA VAL A 28 -20.65 18.13 38.41
C VAL A 28 -19.90 18.63 37.20
N VAL A 29 -18.66 18.17 37.01
CA VAL A 29 -17.84 18.45 35.83
C VAL A 29 -17.67 17.18 35.00
N ASN A 30 -17.68 17.31 33.68
CA ASN A 30 -17.34 16.20 32.78
C ASN A 30 -15.84 16.20 32.51
N LEU A 31 -15.17 15.11 32.87
CA LEU A 31 -13.76 14.89 32.58
C LEU A 31 -13.59 14.32 31.17
N HIS A 32 -12.33 14.15 30.75
CA HIS A 32 -11.99 13.45 29.50
C HIS A 32 -12.77 12.13 29.37
N GLY A 33 -13.30 11.86 28.17
CA GLY A 33 -14.17 10.70 27.92
C GLY A 33 -15.61 10.84 28.44
N GLY A 34 -16.00 12.01 28.95
CA GLY A 34 -17.36 12.26 29.46
C GLY A 34 -17.61 11.68 30.85
N ILE A 35 -16.56 11.35 31.60
CA ILE A 35 -16.69 10.78 32.94
C ILE A 35 -17.07 11.89 33.93
N PRO A 36 -18.20 11.78 34.64
CA PRO A 36 -18.63 12.82 35.57
C PRO A 36 -17.80 12.77 36.86
N PHE A 37 -17.43 13.94 37.37
CA PHE A 37 -16.83 14.12 38.68
C PHE A 37 -17.62 15.13 39.50
N TYR A 38 -17.95 14.76 40.73
CA TYR A 38 -18.69 15.60 41.67
C TYR A 38 -17.68 16.35 42.54
N ILE A 39 -17.59 17.68 42.39
CA ILE A 39 -16.73 18.51 43.20
C ILE A 39 -17.34 18.61 44.60
N ARG A 40 -16.67 17.96 45.56
CA ARG A 40 -16.98 17.96 46.99
C ARG A 40 -16.06 18.93 47.73
N PRO A 41 -16.39 19.33 48.98
CA PRO A 41 -15.47 20.11 49.81
C PRO A 41 -14.07 19.50 49.84
N GLU A 42 -13.03 20.34 49.83
CA GLU A 42 -11.62 19.94 49.77
C GLU A 42 -11.22 19.10 48.54
N TRP A 43 -12.08 19.06 47.51
CA TRP A 43 -11.89 18.28 46.27
C TRP A 43 -11.71 16.78 46.53
N GLU A 44 -12.44 16.26 47.52
CA GLU A 44 -12.39 14.85 47.91
C GLU A 44 -12.58 13.90 46.71
N GLY A 45 -11.73 12.88 46.61
CA GLY A 45 -11.77 11.88 45.54
C GLY A 45 -10.99 12.26 44.28
N ALA A 46 -10.48 13.49 44.15
CA ALA A 46 -9.67 13.91 43.00
C ALA A 46 -8.43 13.02 42.82
N GLU A 47 -7.72 12.69 43.91
CA GLU A 47 -6.49 11.88 43.87
C GLU A 47 -6.73 10.40 43.52
N ALA A 48 -7.97 9.91 43.66
CA ALA A 48 -8.36 8.55 43.31
C ALA A 48 -8.63 8.37 41.81
N LEU A 49 -8.72 9.48 41.05
CA LEU A 49 -8.89 9.45 39.61
C LEU A 49 -7.62 8.93 38.90
N SER A 50 -7.78 8.38 37.71
CA SER A 50 -6.63 8.08 36.85
C SER A 50 -5.85 9.36 36.52
N ARG A 51 -4.55 9.24 36.19
CA ARG A 51 -3.70 10.40 35.86
C ARG A 51 -4.30 11.30 34.77
N MET A 52 -4.93 10.71 33.76
CA MET A 52 -5.60 11.42 32.67
C MET A 52 -6.82 12.24 33.16
N HIS A 53 -7.63 11.67 34.04
CA HIS A 53 -8.79 12.33 34.62
C HIS A 53 -8.38 13.42 35.61
N GLN A 54 -7.35 13.19 36.43
CA GLN A 54 -6.75 14.23 37.28
C GLN A 54 -6.25 15.41 36.43
N ARG A 55 -5.56 15.14 35.33
CA ARG A 55 -5.12 16.17 34.37
C ARG A 55 -6.31 17.00 33.89
N SER A 56 -7.37 16.36 33.40
CA SER A 56 -8.58 17.03 32.91
C SER A 56 -9.26 17.89 33.98
N LEU A 57 -9.37 17.39 35.21
CA LEU A 57 -9.95 18.10 36.34
C LEU A 57 -9.15 19.34 36.69
N HIS A 58 -7.85 19.17 36.90
CA HIS A 58 -6.95 20.22 37.35
C HIS A 58 -6.59 21.25 36.27
N MET A 59 -6.79 20.97 34.97
CA MET A 59 -6.69 22.00 33.93
C MET A 59 -7.84 23.02 33.98
N HIS A 60 -8.90 22.74 34.74
CA HIS A 60 -10.12 23.56 34.84
C HIS A 60 -10.83 23.76 33.50
N ALA A 61 -10.85 22.71 32.67
CA ALA A 61 -11.44 22.78 31.34
C ALA A 61 -12.95 23.12 31.34
N PHE A 62 -13.64 22.81 32.43
CA PHE A 62 -15.03 23.17 32.69
C PHE A 62 -15.30 24.70 32.65
N ILE A 63 -14.28 25.54 32.86
CA ILE A 63 -14.41 27.00 32.70
C ILE A 63 -14.79 27.36 31.26
N GLY A 64 -14.31 26.61 30.27
CA GLY A 64 -14.68 26.81 28.87
C GLY A 64 -16.18 26.66 28.62
N ASP A 65 -16.82 25.68 29.27
CA ASP A 65 -18.26 25.44 29.16
C ASP A 65 -19.07 26.54 29.83
N LEU A 66 -18.68 26.96 31.05
CA LEU A 66 -19.31 28.07 31.78
C LEU A 66 -19.22 29.40 31.03
N VAL A 67 -18.03 29.72 30.50
CA VAL A 67 -17.84 30.94 29.68
C VAL A 67 -18.67 30.87 28.40
N CYS A 68 -18.74 29.70 27.74
CA CYS A 68 -19.56 29.54 26.54
C CYS A 68 -21.07 29.72 26.86
N ALA A 69 -21.55 29.21 27.99
CA ALA A 69 -22.92 29.44 28.45
C ALA A 69 -23.20 30.93 28.72
N TYR A 70 -22.25 31.66 29.33
CA TYR A 70 -22.33 33.11 29.45
C TYR A 70 -22.38 33.82 28.09
N GLU A 71 -21.55 33.43 27.13
CA GLU A 71 -21.57 34.03 25.80
C GLU A 71 -22.91 33.85 25.08
N GLN A 72 -23.61 32.73 25.34
CA GLN A 72 -24.91 32.41 24.77
C GLN A 72 -26.08 33.12 25.47
N GLN A 73 -26.09 33.17 26.81
CA GLN A 73 -27.26 33.63 27.59
C GLN A 73 -27.05 34.96 28.31
N ARG A 74 -25.81 35.45 28.39
CA ARG A 74 -25.43 36.70 29.08
C ARG A 74 -25.86 36.75 30.55
N GLN A 75 -25.96 35.60 31.21
CA GLN A 75 -26.25 35.50 32.65
C GLN A 75 -24.95 35.50 33.45
N ARG A 76 -24.84 36.46 34.39
CA ARG A 76 -23.65 36.65 35.23
C ARG A 76 -23.28 35.42 36.05
N ASP A 77 -24.26 34.64 36.49
CA ASP A 77 -24.09 33.51 37.41
C ASP A 77 -23.13 32.43 36.88
N TRP A 78 -23.02 32.27 35.56
CA TRP A 78 -22.06 31.35 34.96
C TRP A 78 -20.60 31.75 35.24
N LEU A 79 -20.30 33.06 35.19
CA LEU A 79 -18.97 33.58 35.49
C LEU A 79 -18.68 33.55 36.99
N LEU A 80 -19.70 33.82 37.82
CA LEU A 80 -19.59 33.69 39.29
C LEU A 80 -19.28 32.26 39.69
N SER A 81 -20.03 31.29 39.16
CA SER A 81 -19.80 29.86 39.44
C SER A 81 -18.39 29.42 39.01
N ALA A 82 -17.83 29.98 37.93
CA ALA A 82 -16.47 29.66 37.50
C ALA A 82 -15.43 30.23 38.48
N LEU A 83 -15.60 31.49 38.91
CA LEU A 83 -14.70 32.14 39.85
C LEU A 83 -14.75 31.49 41.23
N GLU A 84 -15.93 31.13 41.73
CA GLU A 84 -16.09 30.40 43.00
C GLU A 84 -15.32 29.08 42.99
N LEU A 85 -15.38 28.31 41.90
CA LEU A 85 -14.63 27.06 41.76
C LEU A 85 -13.12 27.29 41.70
N VAL A 86 -12.67 28.39 41.08
CA VAL A 86 -11.25 28.77 41.09
C VAL A 86 -10.80 29.14 42.50
N GLU A 87 -11.58 29.96 43.22
CA GLU A 87 -11.27 30.38 44.59
C GLU A 87 -11.28 29.20 45.57
N ASP A 88 -12.27 28.30 45.46
CA ASP A 88 -12.36 27.05 46.23
C ASP A 88 -11.16 26.14 45.95
N TRP A 89 -10.83 25.92 44.67
CA TRP A 89 -9.64 25.15 44.28
C TRP A 89 -8.34 25.76 44.86
N SER A 90 -8.19 27.08 44.77
CA SER A 90 -7.03 27.80 45.30
C SER A 90 -6.95 27.81 46.83
N SER A 91 -8.05 27.55 47.53
CA SER A 91 -8.04 27.37 48.99
C SER A 91 -7.52 25.98 49.38
N ARG A 92 -7.78 24.97 48.54
CA ARG A 92 -7.37 23.58 48.75
C ARG A 92 -5.97 23.29 48.26
N PHE A 93 -5.56 23.77 47.09
CA PHE A 93 -4.30 23.40 46.44
C PHE A 93 -3.32 24.56 46.41
N GLU A 94 -2.09 24.33 46.88
CA GLU A 94 -1.07 25.36 47.06
C GLU A 94 0.31 24.88 46.59
N TYR A 95 1.05 25.74 45.89
CA TYR A 95 2.44 25.49 45.52
C TYR A 95 3.37 26.23 46.49
N PRO A 96 4.44 25.59 47.01
CA PRO A 96 5.00 24.30 46.59
C PRO A 96 4.45 23.07 47.34
N ARG A 97 3.51 23.23 48.28
CA ARG A 97 3.04 22.13 49.14
C ARG A 97 2.58 20.91 48.33
N ASP A 98 1.79 21.12 47.28
CA ASP A 98 1.21 20.07 46.46
C ASP A 98 1.95 19.88 45.12
N ALA A 99 3.21 20.30 45.01
CA ALA A 99 4.00 20.30 43.75
C ALA A 99 4.10 18.93 43.06
N ARG A 100 3.97 17.83 43.81
CA ARG A 100 4.02 16.45 43.28
C ARG A 100 2.67 15.94 42.75
N SER A 101 1.59 16.67 43.00
CA SER A 101 0.25 16.29 42.54
C SER A 101 0.03 16.68 41.07
N MET A 102 -0.95 16.05 40.41
CA MET A 102 -1.40 16.48 39.08
C MET A 102 -1.96 17.90 39.07
N ALA A 103 -2.29 18.47 40.23
CA ALA A 103 -2.72 19.85 40.39
C ALA A 103 -1.61 20.86 40.05
N PHE A 104 -0.34 20.46 40.11
CA PHE A 104 0.81 21.30 39.73
C PHE A 104 1.74 20.61 38.72
N HIS A 105 1.21 19.72 37.89
CA HIS A 105 1.94 19.17 36.75
C HIS A 105 2.15 20.25 35.68
N ASP A 106 3.34 20.32 35.08
CA ASP A 106 3.81 21.34 34.13
C ASP A 106 2.76 21.78 33.07
N GLU A 107 2.33 20.86 32.19
CA GLU A 107 1.32 21.08 31.16
C GLU A 107 -0.04 21.46 31.77
N THR A 108 -0.40 20.87 32.92
CA THR A 108 -1.68 21.12 33.58
C THR A 108 -1.78 22.58 34.02
N VAL A 109 -0.72 23.12 34.62
CA VAL A 109 -0.64 24.52 35.04
C VAL A 109 -0.66 25.46 33.82
N ALA A 110 0.07 25.11 32.75
CA ALA A 110 0.09 25.89 31.51
C ALA A 110 -1.31 26.01 30.88
N ARG A 111 -2.02 24.88 30.73
CA ARG A 111 -3.39 24.86 30.18
C ARG A 111 -4.38 25.60 31.07
N ARG A 112 -4.23 25.48 32.41
CA ARG A 112 -5.07 26.20 33.38
C ARG A 112 -4.97 27.70 33.19
N LEU A 113 -3.77 28.24 32.99
CA LEU A 113 -3.56 29.68 32.72
C LEU A 113 -4.40 30.15 31.52
N GLY A 114 -4.50 29.35 30.46
CA GLY A 114 -5.36 29.66 29.31
C GLY A 114 -6.84 29.79 29.67
N TYR A 115 -7.40 28.83 30.41
CA TYR A 115 -8.80 28.90 30.87
C TYR A 115 -9.02 30.08 31.84
N TRP A 116 -8.04 30.35 32.70
CA TRP A 116 -8.11 31.45 33.67
C TRP A 116 -8.08 32.83 33.00
N LEU A 117 -7.21 33.02 32.00
CA LEU A 117 -7.20 34.21 31.16
C LEU A 117 -8.54 34.40 30.42
N ARG A 118 -9.13 33.31 29.92
CA ARG A 118 -10.45 33.37 29.28
C ARG A 118 -11.53 33.87 30.25
N LEU A 119 -11.60 33.32 31.46
CA LEU A 119 -12.54 33.78 32.48
C LEU A 119 -12.32 35.26 32.83
N TYR A 120 -11.07 35.67 33.03
CA TYR A 120 -10.71 37.06 33.30
C TYR A 120 -11.24 38.02 32.21
N PHE A 121 -11.05 37.69 30.93
CA PHE A 121 -11.56 38.52 29.84
C PHE A 121 -13.09 38.54 29.76
N SER A 122 -13.74 37.41 30.03
CA SER A 122 -15.21 37.36 30.09
C SER A 122 -15.76 38.22 31.23
N LEU A 123 -15.13 38.22 32.41
CA LEU A 123 -15.49 39.09 33.53
C LEU A 123 -15.30 40.58 33.17
N ARG A 124 -14.16 40.95 32.57
CA ARG A 124 -13.92 42.32 32.09
C ARG A 124 -14.96 42.76 31.08
N ALA A 125 -15.28 41.90 30.11
CA ALA A 125 -16.27 42.19 29.08
C ALA A 125 -17.71 42.27 29.63
N ALA A 126 -17.99 41.60 30.75
CA ALA A 126 -19.26 41.69 31.47
C ALA A 126 -19.42 42.96 32.32
N GLY A 127 -18.37 43.77 32.46
CA GLY A 127 -18.37 44.92 33.38
C GLY A 127 -18.16 44.53 34.84
N GLU A 128 -17.54 43.38 35.10
CA GLU A 128 -17.28 42.85 36.45
C GLU A 128 -15.82 43.12 36.87
N GLN A 129 -15.41 44.39 36.91
CA GLN A 129 -14.00 44.76 37.14
C GLN A 129 -13.45 44.21 38.46
N ALA A 130 -14.18 44.34 39.56
CA ALA A 130 -13.71 43.86 40.87
C ALA A 130 -13.46 42.34 40.87
N LEU A 131 -14.31 41.57 40.19
CA LEU A 131 -14.14 40.11 40.06
C LEU A 131 -12.98 39.76 39.13
N ALA A 132 -12.82 40.53 38.05
CA ALA A 132 -11.67 40.39 37.16
C ALA A 132 -10.35 40.66 37.90
N ASP A 133 -10.30 41.64 38.80
CA ASP A 133 -9.10 41.96 39.58
C ASP A 133 -8.74 40.82 40.56
N ARG A 134 -9.74 40.18 41.19
CA ARG A 134 -9.51 38.96 42.00
C ARG A 134 -8.96 37.82 41.16
N MET A 135 -9.54 37.61 39.97
CA MET A 135 -9.06 36.60 39.03
C MET A 135 -7.63 36.89 38.57
N TRP A 136 -7.28 38.17 38.38
CA TRP A 136 -5.94 38.59 37.99
C TRP A 136 -4.88 38.27 39.06
N GLN A 137 -5.22 38.38 40.35
CA GLN A 137 -4.32 37.94 41.44
C GLN A 137 -4.02 36.44 41.32
N LYS A 138 -5.04 35.60 41.11
CA LYS A 138 -4.87 34.16 40.90
C LYS A 138 -4.03 33.85 39.66
N ILE A 139 -4.23 34.59 38.57
CA ILE A 139 -3.41 34.46 37.36
C ILE A 139 -1.94 34.74 37.66
N ASN A 140 -1.61 35.78 38.44
CA ASN A 140 -0.22 36.10 38.79
C ASN A 140 0.43 34.98 39.61
N ASP A 141 -0.30 34.31 40.50
CA ASP A 141 0.22 33.16 41.26
C ASP A 141 0.65 32.02 40.30
N ILE A 142 -0.18 31.72 39.29
CA ILE A 142 0.12 30.69 38.27
C ILE A 142 1.28 31.11 37.36
N VAL A 143 1.32 32.38 36.94
CA VAL A 143 2.41 32.92 36.12
C VAL A 143 3.73 32.87 36.88
N TRP A 144 3.73 33.16 38.19
CA TRP A 144 4.92 33.05 39.02
C TRP A 144 5.47 31.62 39.03
N ILE A 145 4.61 30.60 39.13
CA ILE A 145 5.01 29.18 39.06
C ILE A 145 5.60 28.84 37.70
N LEU A 146 4.88 29.16 36.60
CA LEU A 146 5.31 28.85 35.23
C LEU A 146 6.62 29.54 34.85
N ASN A 147 6.92 30.69 35.45
CA ASN A 147 8.14 31.43 35.19
C ASN A 147 9.37 30.88 35.95
N GLN A 148 9.21 29.92 36.87
CA GLN A 148 10.35 29.31 37.58
C GLN A 148 11.13 28.35 36.67
N ASP A 149 12.46 28.43 36.71
CA ASP A 149 13.32 27.58 35.87
C ASP A 149 13.23 26.10 36.25
N ASN A 150 13.09 25.80 37.53
CA ASN A 150 12.94 24.43 38.04
C ASN A 150 11.55 23.81 37.79
N PHE A 151 10.58 24.62 37.34
CA PHE A 151 9.24 24.17 36.99
C PHE A 151 9.05 23.98 35.47
N HIS A 152 9.94 24.57 34.67
CA HIS A 152 9.88 24.43 33.21
C HIS A 152 10.24 23.01 32.78
N ALA A 153 9.45 22.42 31.88
CA ALA A 153 9.60 21.04 31.46
C ALA A 153 10.77 20.82 30.48
N GLY A 154 11.48 21.87 30.09
CA GLY A 154 12.60 21.81 29.16
C GLY A 154 12.17 21.77 27.69
N LEU A 155 12.99 21.16 26.85
CA LEU A 155 12.82 21.15 25.39
C LEU A 155 11.90 20.00 24.93
N ASN A 156 10.65 20.01 25.40
CA ASN A 156 9.60 19.10 24.97
C ASN A 156 8.28 19.87 24.77
N ASN A 157 7.25 19.16 24.33
CA ASN A 157 5.93 19.74 24.09
C ASN A 157 5.28 20.36 25.35
N HIS A 158 5.57 19.88 26.56
CA HIS A 158 5.06 20.49 27.78
C HIS A 158 5.68 21.87 28.01
N GLY A 159 7.00 22.00 27.79
CA GLY A 159 7.71 23.28 27.85
C GLY A 159 7.16 24.28 26.85
N MET A 160 6.91 23.83 25.62
CA MET A 160 6.22 24.64 24.60
C MET A 160 4.86 25.18 25.10
N PHE A 161 4.04 24.34 25.73
CA PHE A 161 2.75 24.81 26.27
C PHE A 161 2.92 25.82 27.40
N GLN A 162 3.92 25.65 28.27
CA GLN A 162 4.23 26.62 29.33
C GLN A 162 4.62 27.99 28.75
N ASP A 163 5.53 28.01 27.78
CA ASP A 163 5.98 29.26 27.15
C ASP A 163 4.87 29.94 26.35
N LEU A 164 4.05 29.19 25.61
CA LEU A 164 2.87 29.74 24.92
C LEU A 164 1.87 30.36 25.90
N ALA A 165 1.59 29.70 27.03
CA ALA A 165 0.68 30.22 28.05
C ALA A 165 1.20 31.51 28.69
N LEU A 166 2.51 31.59 28.96
CA LEU A 166 3.15 32.82 29.43
C LEU A 166 3.06 33.94 28.38
N LEU A 167 3.25 33.64 27.09
CA LEU A 167 3.07 34.63 26.03
C LEU A 167 1.64 35.16 25.94
N TYR A 168 0.63 34.33 26.19
CA TYR A 168 -0.76 34.82 26.28
C TYR A 168 -0.89 35.87 27.38
N PHE A 169 -0.33 35.60 28.57
CA PHE A 169 -0.29 36.55 29.68
C PHE A 169 0.46 37.85 29.31
N CYS A 170 1.60 37.76 28.62
CA CYS A 170 2.38 38.95 28.22
C CYS A 170 1.59 39.91 27.32
N VAL A 171 0.64 39.44 26.50
CA VAL A 171 -0.20 40.35 25.70
C VAL A 171 -1.27 41.06 26.54
N CYS A 172 -1.51 40.58 27.77
CA CYS A 172 -2.54 41.10 28.66
C CYS A 172 -2.04 42.26 29.54
N THR A 173 -0.72 42.43 29.69
CA THR A 173 -0.11 43.43 30.57
C THR A 173 1.18 43.97 29.97
N PRO A 174 1.48 45.29 30.08
CA PRO A 174 2.77 45.84 29.69
C PRO A 174 3.91 45.40 30.63
N ASP A 175 3.60 45.00 31.87
CA ASP A 175 4.59 44.69 32.92
C ASP A 175 5.10 43.23 32.85
N ALA A 176 5.43 42.76 31.65
CA ALA A 176 5.83 41.37 31.41
C ALA A 176 7.04 41.21 30.47
N GLU A 177 7.81 42.27 30.21
CA GLU A 177 8.92 42.27 29.25
C GLU A 177 9.94 41.14 29.48
N ASN A 178 10.35 40.92 30.73
CA ASN A 178 11.28 39.84 31.09
C ASN A 178 10.69 38.44 30.85
N ILE A 179 9.39 38.25 31.16
CA ILE A 179 8.68 36.98 30.93
C ILE A 179 8.53 36.73 29.44
N GLN A 180 8.20 37.77 28.66
CA GLN A 180 8.07 37.72 27.21
C GLN A 180 9.40 37.32 26.56
N ALA A 181 10.50 38.03 26.86
CA ALA A 181 11.80 37.73 26.28
C ALA A 181 12.25 36.30 26.60
N LYS A 182 12.06 35.86 27.85
CA LYS A 182 12.38 34.50 28.30
C LYS A 182 11.54 33.43 27.59
N SER A 183 10.22 33.63 27.51
CA SER A 183 9.30 32.67 26.90
C SER A 183 9.48 32.59 25.38
N LEU A 184 9.69 33.73 24.70
CA LEU A 184 10.01 33.76 23.26
C LEU A 184 11.31 33.01 22.97
N LYS A 185 12.36 33.25 23.76
CA LYS A 185 13.64 32.56 23.59
C LYS A 185 13.47 31.04 23.75
N ARG A 186 12.84 30.58 24.84
CA ARG A 186 12.62 29.15 25.09
C ARG A 186 11.77 28.49 24.01
N LEU A 187 10.71 29.17 23.56
CA LEU A 187 9.84 28.69 22.50
C LEU A 187 10.59 28.56 21.17
N SER A 188 11.41 29.57 20.83
CA SER A 188 12.27 29.53 19.65
C SER A 188 13.30 28.39 19.74
N ASP A 189 13.99 28.28 20.88
CA ASP A 189 14.95 27.20 21.15
C ASP A 189 14.29 25.82 20.98
N TYR A 190 13.09 25.61 21.53
CA TYR A 190 12.33 24.36 21.37
C TYR A 190 12.02 24.04 19.90
N PHE A 191 11.41 24.96 19.16
CA PHE A 191 11.01 24.69 17.78
C PHE A 191 12.20 24.42 16.86
N PHE A 192 13.29 25.18 17.00
CA PHE A 192 14.48 24.97 16.16
C PHE A 192 15.28 23.73 16.57
N GLN A 193 15.26 23.33 17.85
CA GLN A 193 16.00 22.15 18.30
C GLN A 193 15.21 20.84 18.13
N SER A 194 13.89 20.89 18.07
CA SER A 194 13.02 19.71 17.90
C SER A 194 12.86 19.26 16.44
N VAL A 195 13.34 20.05 15.47
CA VAL A 195 13.25 19.74 14.04
C VAL A 195 14.64 19.54 13.44
N CYS A 196 14.80 18.48 12.66
CA CYS A 196 15.99 18.15 11.89
C CYS A 196 16.21 19.15 10.73
N ARG A 197 17.42 19.17 10.18
CA ARG A 197 17.81 20.07 9.07
C ARG A 197 16.97 19.86 7.82
N ASP A 198 16.49 18.64 7.61
CA ASP A 198 15.62 18.23 6.49
C ASP A 198 14.12 18.37 6.81
N GLY A 199 13.78 18.96 7.96
CA GLY A 199 12.40 19.31 8.33
C GLY A 199 11.65 18.24 9.12
N VAL A 200 12.25 17.09 9.43
CA VAL A 200 11.58 16.05 10.22
C VAL A 200 11.57 16.41 11.71
N HIS A 201 10.49 16.09 12.43
CA HIS A 201 10.45 16.29 13.88
C HIS A 201 11.17 15.12 14.59
N LYS A 202 12.00 15.42 15.59
CA LYS A 202 12.93 14.46 16.22
C LYS A 202 12.28 13.36 17.04
N GLU A 203 10.99 13.46 17.35
CA GLU A 203 10.25 12.43 18.09
C GLU A 203 9.79 11.25 17.22
N HIS A 204 10.12 11.25 15.91
CA HIS A 204 9.85 10.12 15.01
C HIS A 204 8.37 9.70 14.89
N SER A 205 7.45 10.58 15.28
CA SER A 205 6.01 10.37 15.17
C SER A 205 5.40 11.36 14.18
N PRO A 206 4.80 10.89 13.06
CA PRO A 206 4.04 11.74 12.15
C PRO A 206 2.96 12.57 12.84
N ALA A 207 2.23 12.04 13.82
CA ALA A 207 1.22 12.82 14.54
C ALA A 207 1.83 14.03 15.27
N TYR A 208 2.98 13.85 15.92
CA TYR A 208 3.67 14.92 16.62
C TYR A 208 4.33 15.92 15.68
N HIS A 209 4.84 15.47 14.52
CA HIS A 209 5.32 16.37 13.47
C HIS A 209 4.23 17.37 13.04
N TYR A 210 3.01 16.89 12.81
CA TYR A 210 1.87 17.74 12.46
C TYR A 210 1.42 18.62 13.63
N LEU A 211 1.42 18.08 14.86
CA LEU A 211 1.09 18.85 16.07
C LEU A 211 2.02 20.06 16.23
N VAL A 212 3.33 19.88 16.07
CA VAL A 212 4.31 20.97 16.20
C VAL A 212 4.12 22.02 15.11
N ALA A 213 3.94 21.59 13.85
CA ALA A 213 3.70 22.52 12.75
C ALA A 213 2.40 23.32 12.93
N ASP A 214 1.32 22.68 13.38
CA ASP A 214 0.04 23.33 13.67
C ASP A 214 0.17 24.33 14.84
N ASN A 215 0.94 24.01 15.88
CA ASN A 215 1.21 24.96 16.96
C ASN A 215 1.96 26.20 16.46
N ILE A 216 2.97 26.05 15.61
CA ILE A 216 3.66 27.19 15.00
C ILE A 216 2.66 28.03 14.18
N TYR A 217 1.87 27.39 13.33
CA TYR A 217 0.92 28.06 12.46
C TYR A 217 -0.15 28.84 13.24
N ARG A 218 -0.80 28.21 14.24
CA ARG A 218 -1.86 28.84 15.04
C ARG A 218 -1.35 30.06 15.80
N HIS A 219 -0.13 29.98 16.34
CA HIS A 219 0.45 31.05 17.15
C HIS A 219 1.21 32.10 16.35
N ARG A 220 1.32 31.95 15.02
CA ARG A 220 2.09 32.85 14.17
C ARG A 220 1.72 34.32 14.37
N SER A 221 0.44 34.68 14.33
CA SER A 221 0.02 36.09 14.49
C SER A 221 0.30 36.65 15.89
N LEU A 222 0.31 35.80 16.91
CA LEU A 222 0.72 36.19 18.26
C LEU A 222 2.23 36.47 18.28
N ILE A 223 3.02 35.53 17.78
CA ILE A 223 4.48 35.65 17.77
C ILE A 223 4.90 36.82 16.88
N GLU A 224 4.27 37.04 15.72
CA GLU A 224 4.56 38.15 14.81
C GLU A 224 4.34 39.51 15.47
N ARG A 225 3.37 39.62 16.37
CA ARG A 225 3.15 40.84 17.15
C ARG A 225 4.23 41.07 18.22
N LEU A 226 4.78 40.02 18.79
CA LEU A 226 5.74 40.09 19.90
C LEU A 226 7.20 40.10 19.42
N ASP A 227 7.48 39.40 18.32
CA ASP A 227 8.78 39.15 17.70
C ASP A 227 8.59 38.77 16.20
N PRO A 228 8.49 39.76 15.30
CA PRO A 228 8.29 39.55 13.87
C PRO A 228 9.38 38.69 13.21
N THR A 229 10.63 38.86 13.64
CA THR A 229 11.78 38.13 13.09
C THR A 229 11.67 36.64 13.40
N ASN A 230 11.35 36.28 14.64
CA ASN A 230 11.16 34.89 15.02
C ASN A 230 9.93 34.28 14.34
N ALA A 231 8.84 35.04 14.18
CA ALA A 231 7.64 34.57 13.47
C ALA A 231 7.93 34.22 12.00
N GLN A 232 8.74 35.02 11.31
CA GLN A 232 9.20 34.73 9.96
C GLN A 232 10.03 33.44 9.92
N ALA A 233 11.02 33.33 10.82
CA ALA A 233 11.91 32.16 10.88
C ALA A 233 11.13 30.86 11.17
N LEU A 234 10.13 30.92 12.05
CA LEU A 234 9.23 29.79 12.32
C LEU A 234 8.33 29.44 11.14
N SER A 235 7.87 30.44 10.35
CA SER A 235 7.14 30.17 9.11
C SER A 235 8.00 29.45 8.08
N GLU A 236 9.27 29.82 7.96
CA GLU A 236 10.23 29.13 7.09
C GLU A 236 10.48 27.70 7.57
N LEU A 237 10.55 27.48 8.89
CA LEU A 237 10.66 26.15 9.49
C LEU A 237 9.46 25.27 9.12
N THR A 238 8.23 25.76 9.25
CA THR A 238 7.03 24.99 8.84
C THR A 238 7.02 24.66 7.35
N GLY A 239 7.54 25.55 6.49
CA GLY A 239 7.70 25.27 5.07
C GLY A 239 8.66 24.09 4.81
N LYS A 240 9.78 24.01 5.55
CA LYS A 240 10.72 22.88 5.47
C LYS A 240 10.09 21.56 5.95
N MET A 241 9.30 21.62 7.01
CA MET A 241 8.55 20.46 7.53
C MET A 241 7.55 19.90 6.50
N GLY A 242 7.00 20.76 5.64
CA GLY A 242 5.96 20.41 4.69
C GLY A 242 6.29 19.28 3.72
N ARG A 243 7.56 19.15 3.29
CA ARG A 243 7.96 18.05 2.39
C ARG A 243 7.84 16.68 3.07
N PHE A 244 8.25 16.58 4.33
CA PHE A 244 8.06 15.35 5.12
C PHE A 244 6.58 15.10 5.38
N GLY A 245 5.84 16.12 5.86
CA GLY A 245 4.41 16.01 6.10
C GLY A 245 3.66 15.47 4.87
N LEU A 246 3.89 16.06 3.69
CA LEU A 246 3.25 15.58 2.46
C LEU A 246 3.63 14.14 2.10
N ASN A 247 4.91 13.79 2.21
CA ASN A 247 5.41 12.50 1.73
C ASN A 247 5.17 11.35 2.71
N ILE A 248 5.04 11.60 4.01
CA ILE A 248 4.83 10.54 4.99
C ILE A 248 3.40 10.02 5.00
N LEU A 249 2.43 10.78 4.51
CA LEU A 249 1.04 10.31 4.42
C LEU A 249 0.93 9.06 3.53
N THR A 250 0.07 8.16 3.99
CA THR A 250 -0.28 6.94 3.27
C THR A 250 -1.04 7.27 1.97
N PRO A 251 -1.16 6.32 1.02
CA PRO A 251 -1.93 6.55 -0.21
C PRO A 251 -3.40 6.96 0.00
N ASP A 252 -3.99 6.57 1.13
CA ASP A 252 -5.34 6.94 1.58
C ASP A 252 -5.36 8.19 2.50
N LEU A 253 -4.28 8.97 2.52
CA LEU A 253 -4.14 10.25 3.22
C LEU A 253 -4.31 10.17 4.74
N GLN A 254 -3.85 9.06 5.34
CA GLN A 254 -3.78 8.89 6.79
C GLN A 254 -2.34 9.01 7.28
N TYR A 255 -2.16 9.20 8.58
CA TYR A 255 -0.87 8.97 9.20
C TYR A 255 -0.52 7.48 9.14
N PRO A 256 0.73 7.11 8.81
CA PRO A 256 1.19 5.75 9.03
C PRO A 256 1.41 5.52 10.55
N PRO A 257 1.17 4.29 11.08
CA PRO A 257 1.26 4.00 12.51
C PRO A 257 2.72 3.83 12.99
N LEU A 258 3.54 4.86 12.75
CA LEU A 258 4.96 4.91 13.10
C LEU A 258 5.17 5.66 14.43
N GLY A 259 5.98 5.09 15.32
CA GLY A 259 6.13 5.58 16.69
C GLY A 259 4.78 5.75 17.38
N ASP A 260 4.63 6.82 18.17
CA ASP A 260 3.36 7.11 18.86
C ASP A 260 2.32 7.78 17.96
N THR A 261 1.99 7.14 16.84
CA THR A 261 1.05 7.64 15.83
C THR A 261 -0.10 6.67 15.63
N GLN A 262 -1.33 7.19 15.72
CA GLN A 262 -2.53 6.45 15.32
C GLN A 262 -2.82 6.65 13.83
N PRO A 263 -3.32 5.61 13.12
CA PRO A 263 -3.65 5.70 11.71
C PRO A 263 -4.98 6.44 11.52
N VAL A 264 -4.92 7.77 11.56
CA VAL A 264 -6.05 8.67 11.32
C VAL A 264 -5.66 9.76 10.33
N ALA A 265 -6.65 10.38 9.70
CA ALA A 265 -6.40 11.49 8.79
C ALA A 265 -5.83 12.72 9.54
N PRO A 266 -4.90 13.47 8.93
CA PRO A 266 -4.47 14.76 9.46
C PRO A 266 -5.60 15.79 9.44
N PRO A 267 -5.50 16.88 10.22
CA PRO A 267 -6.40 18.01 10.09
C PRO A 267 -6.49 18.52 8.65
N SER A 268 -7.69 18.81 8.14
CA SER A 268 -7.92 19.15 6.72
C SER A 268 -7.16 20.40 6.24
N ASN A 269 -6.70 21.25 7.15
CA ASN A 269 -5.95 22.46 6.88
C ASN A 269 -4.42 22.25 6.83
N TYR A 270 -3.90 21.02 6.89
CA TYR A 270 -2.46 20.76 6.93
C TYR A 270 -1.69 21.42 5.77
N HIS A 271 -2.27 21.47 4.57
CA HIS A 271 -1.67 22.16 3.42
C HIS A 271 -1.44 23.65 3.69
N LYS A 272 -2.33 24.32 4.43
CA LYS A 272 -2.16 25.72 4.85
C LYS A 272 -1.10 25.86 5.95
N VAL A 273 -1.09 24.91 6.89
CA VAL A 273 -0.11 24.85 7.99
C VAL A 273 1.31 24.81 7.43
N PHE A 274 1.54 23.96 6.43
CA PHE A 274 2.84 23.80 5.78
C PHE A 274 3.11 24.75 4.61
N GLY A 275 2.11 25.53 4.17
CA GLY A 275 2.24 26.41 3.00
C GLY A 275 2.44 25.65 1.67
N LEU A 276 1.86 24.46 1.53
CA LEU A 276 1.98 23.63 0.34
C LEU A 276 1.18 24.22 -0.84
N GLN A 277 1.84 24.40 -1.98
CA GLN A 277 1.19 24.82 -3.23
C GLN A 277 0.58 23.64 -4.00
N TYR A 278 1.21 22.46 -3.88
CA TYR A 278 0.79 21.21 -4.52
C TYR A 278 0.76 20.10 -3.48
N THR A 279 -0.13 19.12 -3.66
CA THR A 279 -0.32 17.99 -2.74
C THR A 279 -0.02 16.64 -3.39
N THR A 280 0.67 16.63 -4.54
CA THR A 280 1.20 15.39 -5.13
C THR A 280 2.51 15.05 -4.43
N PRO A 281 2.65 13.86 -3.82
CA PRO A 281 3.88 13.46 -3.14
C PRO A 281 5.01 13.15 -4.14
N ASP A 282 6.25 13.15 -3.65
CA ASP A 282 7.43 12.78 -4.41
C ASP A 282 7.39 11.26 -4.72
N SER A 283 7.95 10.85 -5.86
CA SER A 283 8.20 9.43 -6.14
C SER A 283 9.23 8.82 -5.18
N ALA A 284 10.10 9.65 -4.61
CA ALA A 284 11.09 9.28 -3.62
C ALA A 284 11.39 10.48 -2.71
N ALA A 285 11.30 10.30 -1.39
CA ALA A 285 11.64 11.33 -0.42
C ALA A 285 12.58 10.76 0.65
N PHE A 286 13.80 11.29 0.71
CA PHE A 286 14.83 10.90 1.66
C PHE A 286 15.09 12.01 2.65
N PHE A 287 15.03 11.67 3.94
CA PHE A 287 15.27 12.54 5.08
C PHE A 287 16.40 11.94 5.91
N PHE A 288 17.64 12.22 5.53
CA PHE A 288 18.84 11.62 6.13
C PHE A 288 19.06 12.04 7.59
N ASP A 289 18.74 13.29 7.93
CA ASP A 289 18.84 13.78 9.31
C ASP A 289 17.62 13.35 10.12
N GLY A 290 16.43 13.31 9.51
CA GLY A 290 15.22 12.78 10.13
C GLY A 290 15.23 11.26 10.34
N GLY A 291 15.97 10.52 9.51
CA GLY A 291 15.98 9.06 9.50
C GLY A 291 14.75 8.43 8.85
N PHE A 292 14.21 9.02 7.78
CA PHE A 292 13.07 8.44 7.04
C PHE A 292 13.32 8.40 5.55
N ALA A 293 12.95 7.29 4.91
CA ALA A 293 12.91 7.19 3.47
C ALA A 293 11.52 6.72 3.03
N VAL A 294 10.87 7.49 2.16
CA VAL A 294 9.58 7.14 1.56
C VAL A 294 9.78 6.89 0.07
N LEU A 295 9.52 5.65 -0.37
CA LEU A 295 9.74 5.20 -1.74
C LEU A 295 8.41 4.82 -2.37
N ARG A 296 8.19 5.25 -3.63
CA ARG A 296 7.02 4.89 -4.43
C ARG A 296 7.42 4.36 -5.79
N ASP A 297 6.59 3.49 -6.35
CA ASP A 297 6.72 3.13 -7.77
C ASP A 297 6.28 4.30 -8.65
N ASP A 298 5.06 4.79 -8.44
CA ASP A 298 4.43 5.89 -9.16
C ASP A 298 3.29 6.52 -8.34
N PRO A 299 3.44 7.76 -7.84
CA PRO A 299 2.40 8.43 -7.04
C PRO A 299 1.11 8.69 -7.83
N GLU A 300 1.14 8.72 -9.16
CA GLU A 300 -0.06 8.93 -10.00
C GLU A 300 -1.02 7.73 -9.95
N LYS A 301 -0.54 6.56 -9.49
CA LYS A 301 -1.40 5.39 -9.25
C LYS A 301 -2.30 5.54 -8.01
N ARG A 302 -2.09 6.58 -7.18
CA ARG A 302 -2.90 6.87 -5.97
C ARG A 302 -3.01 5.64 -5.06
N GLU A 303 -4.22 5.18 -4.72
CA GLU A 303 -4.46 3.99 -3.90
C GLU A 303 -3.93 2.69 -4.54
N GLN A 304 -3.52 2.69 -5.81
CA GLN A 304 -2.93 1.52 -6.47
C GLN A 304 -1.40 1.54 -6.50
N GLN A 305 -0.78 2.58 -5.93
CA GLN A 305 0.68 2.71 -5.88
C GLN A 305 1.31 1.70 -4.92
N THR A 306 2.59 1.45 -5.14
CA THR A 306 3.49 0.94 -4.11
C THR A 306 3.99 2.12 -3.27
N TYR A 307 3.88 2.01 -1.96
CA TYR A 307 4.37 2.99 -0.98
C TYR A 307 5.10 2.22 0.12
N ALA A 308 6.39 2.50 0.28
CA ALA A 308 7.24 1.86 1.28
C ALA A 308 7.95 2.91 2.12
N VAL A 309 8.01 2.70 3.43
CA VAL A 309 8.74 3.56 4.37
C VAL A 309 9.80 2.75 5.08
N MET A 310 11.03 3.28 5.14
CA MET A 310 12.09 2.77 6.01
C MET A 310 12.40 3.79 7.10
N CYS A 311 12.42 3.34 8.35
CA CYS A 311 12.73 4.15 9.53
C CYS A 311 14.16 3.86 9.99
N ALA A 312 15.03 4.87 9.98
CA ALA A 312 16.46 4.74 10.22
C ALA A 312 17.02 5.98 10.92
N GLY A 313 16.47 6.32 12.09
CA GLY A 313 16.97 7.44 12.90
C GLY A 313 16.66 7.25 14.38
N HIS A 314 17.53 7.77 15.25
CA HIS A 314 17.31 7.79 16.70
C HIS A 314 17.85 9.09 17.28
N HIS A 315 16.94 9.96 17.71
CA HIS A 315 17.26 11.28 18.29
C HIS A 315 17.02 11.34 19.80
N GLY A 316 16.42 10.29 20.36
CA GLY A 316 16.02 10.18 21.76
C GLY A 316 14.88 9.16 21.89
N ASP A 317 14.60 8.76 23.12
CA ASP A 317 13.63 7.69 23.41
C ASP A 317 12.17 8.19 23.46
N TYR A 318 11.96 9.49 23.38
CA TYR A 318 10.63 10.09 23.52
C TYR A 318 9.78 9.82 22.27
N HIS A 319 8.68 9.09 22.43
CA HIS A 319 7.74 8.67 21.37
C HIS A 319 8.32 7.79 20.25
N LYS A 320 9.59 7.40 20.36
CA LYS A 320 10.32 6.53 19.45
C LYS A 320 10.26 5.08 19.94
N HIS A 321 10.06 4.14 19.03
CA HIS A 321 10.08 2.71 19.32
C HIS A 321 11.46 2.10 18.99
N GLN A 322 11.65 0.80 19.26
CA GLN A 322 12.82 0.04 18.81
C GLN A 322 12.64 -0.48 17.37
N ASP A 323 12.21 0.39 16.47
CA ASP A 323 11.86 0.13 15.06
C ASP A 323 13.00 0.46 14.10
N ASP A 324 14.25 0.32 14.54
CA ASP A 324 15.44 0.70 13.77
C ASP A 324 15.56 -0.15 12.49
N LEU A 325 15.68 0.51 11.33
CA LEU A 325 15.62 -0.08 9.99
C LEU A 325 14.32 -0.80 9.65
N SER A 326 13.23 -0.59 10.40
CA SER A 326 11.92 -1.17 10.10
C SER A 326 11.39 -0.75 8.73
N VAL A 327 10.52 -1.59 8.16
CA VAL A 327 9.92 -1.37 6.85
C VAL A 327 8.39 -1.50 6.93
N LEU A 328 7.72 -0.45 6.49
CA LEU A 328 6.28 -0.42 6.23
C LEU A 328 6.04 -0.55 4.71
N LEU A 329 5.06 -1.36 4.28
CA LEU A 329 4.82 -1.61 2.85
C LEU A 329 3.32 -1.68 2.49
N TYR A 330 2.92 -0.81 1.58
CA TYR A 330 1.64 -0.82 0.88
C TYR A 330 1.87 -1.04 -0.62
N ALA A 331 1.07 -1.91 -1.26
CA ALA A 331 1.15 -2.21 -2.69
C ALA A 331 -0.27 -2.38 -3.30
N GLY A 332 -1.04 -1.29 -3.33
CA GLY A 332 -2.48 -1.31 -3.59
C GLY A 332 -3.33 -1.80 -2.42
N GLU A 333 -2.66 -2.29 -1.38
CA GLU A 333 -3.19 -2.76 -0.10
C GLU A 333 -2.01 -2.90 0.89
N TRP A 334 -2.30 -2.91 2.19
CA TRP A 334 -1.27 -3.12 3.21
C TRP A 334 -0.72 -4.55 3.14
N ILE A 335 0.60 -4.68 3.04
CA ILE A 335 1.32 -5.96 3.04
C ILE A 335 2.11 -6.12 4.34
N LEU A 336 3.01 -5.17 4.62
CA LEU A 336 3.68 -5.04 5.91
C LEU A 336 3.11 -3.83 6.64
N TYR A 337 2.80 -4.01 7.91
CA TYR A 337 2.17 -2.98 8.75
C TYR A 337 2.96 -2.78 10.04
N GLU A 338 2.83 -1.61 10.65
CA GLU A 338 3.50 -1.30 11.91
C GLU A 338 2.51 -1.36 13.07
N SER A 339 2.99 -1.77 14.25
CA SER A 339 2.11 -2.07 15.39
C SER A 339 1.46 -0.80 15.96
N GLY A 340 2.15 0.34 15.91
CA GLY A 340 1.73 1.58 16.57
C GLY A 340 1.79 1.51 18.10
N PRO A 341 1.22 2.50 18.82
CA PRO A 341 1.26 2.54 20.28
C PRO A 341 0.00 1.92 20.92
N TYR A 342 0.18 0.93 21.81
CA TYR A 342 -0.94 0.47 22.66
C TYR A 342 -1.33 1.52 23.71
N GLY A 343 -0.37 2.16 24.37
CA GLY A 343 -0.64 3.11 25.44
C GLY A 343 0.61 3.49 26.23
N TYR A 344 0.46 4.52 27.06
CA TYR A 344 1.55 5.11 27.84
C TYR A 344 1.77 4.45 29.22
N ASP A 345 1.05 3.37 29.52
CA ASP A 345 1.39 2.50 30.64
C ASP A 345 2.49 1.52 30.20
N TYR A 346 3.75 1.97 30.29
CA TYR A 346 4.92 1.18 29.89
C TYR A 346 5.11 -0.10 30.74
N ALA A 347 4.36 -0.28 31.83
CA ALA A 347 4.35 -1.54 32.57
C ALA A 347 3.45 -2.60 31.90
N HIS A 348 2.43 -2.17 31.15
CA HIS A 348 1.47 -3.03 30.48
C HIS A 348 2.16 -3.93 29.43
N PRO A 349 1.88 -5.25 29.38
CA PRO A 349 2.55 -6.17 28.46
C PRO A 349 2.46 -5.75 26.98
N LEU A 350 1.29 -5.31 26.52
CA LEU A 350 1.09 -4.85 25.14
C LEU A 350 1.82 -3.54 24.82
N SER A 351 1.96 -2.63 25.79
CA SER A 351 2.82 -1.45 25.62
C SER A 351 4.29 -1.87 25.53
N LYS A 352 4.76 -2.79 26.38
CA LYS A 352 6.15 -3.30 26.27
C LYS A 352 6.41 -3.95 24.92
N HIS A 353 5.46 -4.74 24.41
CA HIS A 353 5.55 -5.36 23.09
C HIS A 353 5.62 -4.30 22.00
N GLY A 354 4.67 -3.36 21.96
CA GLY A 354 4.56 -2.35 20.91
C GLY A 354 5.77 -1.42 20.76
N TYR A 355 6.54 -1.19 21.83
CA TYR A 355 7.77 -0.38 21.78
C TYR A 355 9.05 -1.18 21.51
N SER A 356 8.97 -2.51 21.49
CA SER A 356 10.11 -3.41 21.33
C SER A 356 10.32 -3.82 19.86
N ALA A 357 11.53 -4.24 19.51
CA ALA A 357 11.85 -4.73 18.16
C ALA A 357 10.93 -5.90 17.70
N ALA A 358 10.35 -6.65 18.64
CA ALA A 358 9.44 -7.76 18.35
C ALA A 358 8.13 -7.33 17.66
N ALA A 359 7.77 -6.05 17.74
CA ALA A 359 6.55 -5.48 17.16
C ALA A 359 6.79 -4.78 15.80
N HIS A 360 8.00 -4.87 15.24
CA HIS A 360 8.41 -4.14 14.03
C HIS A 360 8.97 -5.07 12.96
N SER A 361 8.97 -4.61 11.70
CA SER A 361 9.51 -5.36 10.56
C SER A 361 11.03 -5.19 10.43
N THR A 362 11.81 -5.70 11.40
CA THR A 362 13.26 -5.47 11.51
C THR A 362 14.04 -6.68 12.06
N LEU A 363 15.35 -6.51 12.27
CA LEU A 363 16.23 -7.47 12.94
C LEU A 363 15.89 -7.57 14.44
N MET A 364 15.69 -8.79 14.91
CA MET A 364 15.59 -9.15 16.31
C MET A 364 16.78 -10.00 16.72
N LEU A 365 17.36 -9.64 17.87
CA LEU A 365 18.42 -10.38 18.54
C LEU A 365 17.87 -10.93 19.86
N ASP A 366 17.97 -12.25 20.06
CA ASP A 366 17.35 -12.93 21.21
C ASP A 366 17.92 -12.47 22.57
N ASP A 367 19.18 -12.03 22.59
CA ASP A 367 19.98 -11.80 23.80
C ASP A 367 20.47 -10.35 23.95
N LEU A 368 20.13 -9.46 23.03
CA LEU A 368 20.57 -8.06 23.03
C LEU A 368 19.42 -7.07 22.93
N GLN A 369 19.68 -5.86 23.43
CA GLN A 369 18.78 -4.71 23.34
C GLN A 369 19.56 -3.53 22.74
N PRO A 370 18.90 -2.65 21.98
CA PRO A 370 19.56 -1.48 21.42
C PRO A 370 19.91 -0.48 22.51
N SER A 371 21.06 0.19 22.38
CA SER A 371 21.47 1.26 23.29
C SER A 371 20.62 2.52 23.09
N ALA A 372 20.55 3.38 24.11
CA ALA A 372 19.90 4.70 24.00
C ALA A 372 20.75 5.75 23.26
N GLU A 373 21.94 5.37 22.77
CA GLU A 373 22.86 6.30 22.10
C GLU A 373 22.27 6.78 20.76
N THR A 374 22.13 8.09 20.62
CA THR A 374 21.59 8.74 19.41
C THR A 374 22.60 8.73 18.27
N GLY A 375 22.13 8.79 17.03
CA GLY A 375 23.00 8.88 15.84
C GLY A 375 23.76 7.59 15.49
N ARG A 376 23.43 6.46 16.15
CA ARG A 376 23.95 5.11 15.83
C ARG A 376 23.09 4.34 14.83
N VAL A 377 22.02 4.95 14.33
CA VAL A 377 21.21 4.46 13.22
C VAL A 377 20.93 5.62 12.28
N ALA A 378 21.12 5.39 10.98
CA ALA A 378 21.00 6.43 9.96
C ALA A 378 20.68 5.84 8.58
N LEU A 379 20.14 6.69 7.70
CA LEU A 379 20.22 6.49 6.26
C LEU A 379 21.64 6.83 5.79
N GLU A 380 22.18 6.07 4.84
CA GLU A 380 23.54 6.30 4.32
C GLU A 380 23.53 6.69 2.84
N GLU A 381 22.83 5.92 2.01
CA GLU A 381 22.87 6.08 0.55
C GLU A 381 21.48 5.96 -0.05
N SER A 382 21.26 6.63 -1.17
CA SER A 382 20.04 6.48 -1.98
C SER A 382 20.41 6.42 -3.45
N ARG A 383 19.60 5.69 -4.22
CA ARG A 383 19.76 5.56 -5.66
C ARG A 383 18.41 5.56 -6.34
N GLU A 384 18.24 6.45 -7.30
CA GLU A 384 17.04 6.53 -8.11
C GLU A 384 17.35 6.35 -9.59
N THR A 385 16.58 5.51 -10.26
CA THR A 385 16.65 5.29 -11.70
C THR A 385 15.24 5.24 -12.29
N ARG A 386 15.14 5.10 -13.61
CA ARG A 386 13.84 4.83 -14.26
C ARG A 386 13.26 3.46 -13.88
N GLN A 387 14.10 2.51 -13.47
CA GLN A 387 13.69 1.13 -13.20
C GLN A 387 13.37 0.87 -11.72
N PHE A 388 14.00 1.62 -10.81
CA PHE A 388 13.82 1.42 -9.37
C PHE A 388 14.21 2.67 -8.56
N VAL A 389 13.77 2.71 -7.31
CA VAL A 389 14.28 3.59 -6.27
C VAL A 389 14.77 2.73 -5.10
N GLN A 390 15.91 3.10 -4.51
CA GLN A 390 16.59 2.33 -3.48
C GLN A 390 17.13 3.25 -2.38
N VAL A 391 17.17 2.73 -1.15
CA VAL A 391 17.82 3.36 0.01
C VAL A 391 18.57 2.33 0.84
N LYS A 392 19.74 2.73 1.36
CA LYS A 392 20.52 1.98 2.35
C LYS A 392 20.44 2.67 3.70
N GLY A 393 20.20 1.91 4.76
CA GLY A 393 20.35 2.33 6.15
C GLY A 393 21.29 1.41 6.91
N ARG A 394 21.82 1.92 8.02
CA ARG A 394 22.74 1.19 8.90
C ARG A 394 22.34 1.42 10.36
N ASN A 395 22.41 0.37 11.17
CA ASN A 395 22.14 0.36 12.60
C ASN A 395 23.30 -0.28 13.36
N ALA A 396 23.87 0.47 14.30
CA ALA A 396 24.92 0.07 15.22
C ALA A 396 24.53 0.37 16.69
N ARG A 397 23.22 0.43 16.99
CA ARG A 397 22.73 0.62 18.38
C ARG A 397 22.90 -0.61 19.24
N TYR A 398 22.91 -1.80 18.64
CA TYR A 398 23.18 -3.04 19.34
C TYR A 398 24.70 -3.16 19.60
N PRO A 399 25.16 -3.29 20.86
CA PRO A 399 26.58 -3.37 21.17
C PRO A 399 27.28 -4.52 20.42
N GLY A 400 28.34 -4.21 19.67
CA GLY A 400 29.11 -5.19 18.92
C GLY A 400 28.39 -5.79 17.69
N VAL A 401 27.30 -5.15 17.23
CA VAL A 401 26.54 -5.58 16.04
C VAL A 401 26.41 -4.43 15.07
N ASP A 402 26.64 -4.73 13.80
CA ASP A 402 26.45 -3.84 12.66
C ASP A 402 25.41 -4.45 11.72
N HIS A 403 24.30 -3.73 11.51
CA HIS A 403 23.20 -4.16 10.64
C HIS A 403 23.00 -3.14 9.52
N GLU A 404 23.23 -3.56 8.29
CA GLU A 404 22.91 -2.79 7.08
C GLU A 404 21.64 -3.34 6.43
N ARG A 405 20.75 -2.45 5.99
CA ARG A 405 19.56 -2.79 5.22
C ARG A 405 19.50 -1.98 3.94
N VAL A 406 19.20 -2.62 2.82
CA VAL A 406 18.91 -1.97 1.54
C VAL A 406 17.49 -2.30 1.12
N MET A 407 16.63 -1.29 1.02
CA MET A 407 15.26 -1.41 0.52
C MET A 407 15.17 -0.87 -0.91
N THR A 408 14.62 -1.66 -1.84
CA THR A 408 14.49 -1.33 -3.26
C THR A 408 13.04 -1.50 -3.71
N VAL A 409 12.41 -0.43 -4.19
CA VAL A 409 11.10 -0.46 -4.84
C VAL A 409 11.31 -0.41 -6.36
N HIS A 410 10.85 -1.45 -7.06
CA HIS A 410 10.93 -1.52 -8.52
C HIS A 410 9.78 -0.74 -9.17
N ARG A 411 10.08 0.01 -10.22
CA ARG A 411 9.10 0.78 -11.02
C ARG A 411 8.60 -0.01 -12.24
N SER A 412 9.44 -0.90 -12.76
CA SER A 412 9.10 -1.74 -13.91
C SER A 412 8.52 -3.11 -13.55
N LYS A 413 8.54 -3.48 -12.26
CA LYS A 413 8.11 -4.78 -11.77
C LYS A 413 7.33 -4.61 -10.45
N PRO A 414 6.31 -5.45 -10.18
CA PRO A 414 5.55 -5.38 -8.93
C PRO A 414 6.30 -6.09 -7.81
N LEU A 415 7.45 -5.53 -7.42
CA LEU A 415 8.42 -6.15 -6.55
C LEU A 415 9.03 -5.10 -5.60
N VAL A 416 9.19 -5.50 -4.34
CA VAL A 416 10.05 -4.83 -3.37
C VAL A 416 11.10 -5.83 -2.87
N ASP A 417 12.37 -5.44 -2.92
CA ASP A 417 13.49 -6.21 -2.39
C ASP A 417 14.06 -5.55 -1.14
N ILE A 418 14.30 -6.36 -0.12
CA ILE A 418 14.94 -5.94 1.13
C ILE A 418 16.14 -6.84 1.37
N ALA A 419 17.35 -6.28 1.34
CA ALA A 419 18.58 -7.00 1.59
C ALA A 419 19.18 -6.56 2.93
N ASP A 420 19.34 -7.51 3.83
CA ASP A 420 19.93 -7.34 5.15
C ASP A 420 21.32 -7.97 5.18
N LYS A 421 22.28 -7.23 5.75
CA LYS A 421 23.62 -7.72 6.07
C LYS A 421 23.90 -7.40 7.52
N VAL A 422 24.16 -8.44 8.31
CA VAL A 422 24.47 -8.33 9.74
C VAL A 422 25.85 -8.89 10.00
N SER A 423 26.66 -8.18 10.76
CA SER A 423 27.92 -8.68 11.30
C SER A 423 28.02 -8.37 12.79
N SER A 424 28.56 -9.28 13.58
CA SER A 424 28.70 -9.11 15.02
C SER A 424 30.00 -9.71 15.58
N ASP A 425 30.46 -9.15 16.68
CA ASP A 425 31.69 -9.58 17.37
C ASP A 425 31.57 -10.98 18.00
N ALA A 426 30.34 -11.43 18.28
CA ALA A 426 30.02 -12.74 18.83
C ALA A 426 28.76 -13.33 18.15
N PRO A 427 28.53 -14.66 18.23
CA PRO A 427 27.31 -15.27 17.70
C PRO A 427 26.07 -14.91 18.53
N HIS A 428 25.00 -14.46 17.87
CA HIS A 428 23.71 -14.13 18.48
C HIS A 428 22.57 -14.89 17.80
N GLY A 429 21.46 -15.10 18.53
CA GLY A 429 20.23 -15.60 17.92
C GLY A 429 19.62 -14.52 17.04
N MET A 430 19.79 -14.64 15.72
CA MET A 430 19.37 -13.62 14.75
C MET A 430 18.08 -14.02 14.05
N SER A 431 17.15 -13.07 13.93
CA SER A 431 15.94 -13.25 13.13
C SER A 431 15.49 -11.95 12.47
N LEU A 432 14.94 -12.03 11.26
CA LEU A 432 14.16 -10.94 10.67
C LEU A 432 12.68 -11.18 10.96
N LEU A 433 12.00 -10.15 11.44
CA LEU A 433 10.56 -10.16 11.62
C LEU A 433 9.90 -9.37 10.51
N TRP A 434 8.75 -9.87 10.03
CA TRP A 434 7.89 -9.20 9.07
C TRP A 434 6.47 -9.18 9.62
N GLN A 435 6.02 -7.99 10.01
CA GLN A 435 4.71 -7.75 10.60
C GLN A 435 3.67 -7.68 9.48
N LEU A 436 2.91 -8.75 9.28
CA LEU A 436 1.93 -8.80 8.19
C LEU A 436 0.72 -7.93 8.54
N ALA A 437 0.12 -7.31 7.52
CA ALA A 437 -1.02 -6.45 7.74
C ALA A 437 -2.24 -7.21 8.31
N PRO A 438 -3.05 -6.57 9.19
CA PRO A 438 -4.21 -7.21 9.79
C PRO A 438 -5.22 -7.71 8.75
N GLY A 439 -5.69 -8.95 8.91
CA GLY A 439 -6.63 -9.59 7.99
C GLY A 439 -5.97 -10.37 6.85
N LEU A 440 -4.64 -10.32 6.71
CA LEU A 440 -3.92 -11.22 5.84
C LEU A 440 -3.79 -12.61 6.48
N LYS A 441 -4.16 -13.64 5.72
CA LYS A 441 -3.79 -15.03 5.99
C LYS A 441 -2.46 -15.32 5.31
N ALA A 442 -1.60 -16.07 5.97
CA ALA A 442 -0.31 -16.48 5.43
C ALA A 442 -0.26 -18.00 5.31
N VAL A 443 0.21 -18.50 4.17
CA VAL A 443 0.40 -19.93 3.90
C VAL A 443 1.84 -20.15 3.48
N THR A 444 2.57 -20.98 4.21
CA THR A 444 3.95 -21.34 3.87
C THR A 444 3.96 -22.44 2.82
N VAL A 445 4.63 -22.18 1.71
CA VAL A 445 4.80 -23.10 0.58
C VAL A 445 6.29 -23.23 0.28
N ALA A 446 6.88 -24.36 0.65
CA ALA A 446 8.34 -24.55 0.64
C ALA A 446 9.06 -23.41 1.37
N ASN A 447 9.86 -22.60 0.66
CA ASN A 447 10.62 -21.46 1.23
C ASN A 447 9.95 -20.10 0.92
N GLU A 448 8.66 -20.12 0.58
CA GLU A 448 7.87 -18.94 0.26
C GLU A 448 6.68 -18.83 1.21
N VAL A 449 6.20 -17.61 1.43
CA VAL A 449 4.99 -17.33 2.20
C VAL A 449 4.00 -16.59 1.32
N HIS A 450 2.84 -17.21 1.08
CA HIS A 450 1.79 -16.69 0.23
C HIS A 450 0.77 -15.95 1.10
N LEU A 451 0.47 -14.70 0.75
CA LEU A 451 -0.41 -13.82 1.52
C LEU A 451 -1.76 -13.72 0.83
N LEU A 452 -2.83 -13.98 1.60
CA LEU A 452 -4.20 -13.95 1.11
C LEU A 452 -5.03 -12.93 1.89
N LYS A 453 -5.77 -12.10 1.17
CA LYS A 453 -6.82 -11.23 1.71
C LYS A 453 -8.16 -11.73 1.23
N GLU A 454 -9.07 -12.04 2.15
CA GLU A 454 -10.41 -12.57 1.80
C GLU A 454 -10.34 -13.79 0.84
N ASN A 455 -9.32 -14.64 1.03
CA ASN A 455 -8.99 -15.81 0.20
C ASN A 455 -8.44 -15.52 -1.22
N ILE A 456 -8.21 -14.26 -1.58
CA ILE A 456 -7.49 -13.89 -2.81
C ILE A 456 -6.02 -13.73 -2.47
N LYS A 457 -5.11 -14.36 -3.23
CA LYS A 457 -3.67 -14.16 -3.06
C LYS A 457 -3.28 -12.75 -3.53
N VAL A 458 -2.67 -11.98 -2.64
CA VAL A 458 -2.36 -10.55 -2.86
C VAL A 458 -0.87 -10.24 -2.87
N ALA A 459 -0.06 -11.11 -2.27
CA ALA A 459 1.39 -11.01 -2.32
C ALA A 459 2.05 -12.37 -2.02
N LYS A 460 3.35 -12.44 -2.28
CA LYS A 460 4.22 -13.56 -1.92
C LYS A 460 5.54 -13.01 -1.39
N ILE A 461 6.01 -13.58 -0.28
CA ILE A 461 7.31 -13.30 0.32
C ILE A 461 8.23 -14.49 0.02
N SER A 462 9.41 -14.21 -0.52
CA SER A 462 10.45 -15.21 -0.79
C SER A 462 11.74 -14.82 -0.07
N VAL A 463 12.46 -15.80 0.50
CA VAL A 463 13.68 -15.55 1.25
C VAL A 463 14.86 -16.27 0.61
N GLN A 464 15.97 -15.54 0.41
CA GLN A 464 17.26 -16.07 0.00
C GLN A 464 18.29 -15.72 1.06
N SER A 465 19.08 -16.69 1.52
CA SER A 465 20.07 -16.45 2.56
C SER A 465 21.35 -17.25 2.34
N ASP A 466 22.47 -16.72 2.83
CA ASP A 466 23.77 -17.39 2.88
C ASP A 466 23.89 -18.40 4.04
N ALA A 467 22.90 -18.46 4.93
CA ALA A 467 22.76 -19.45 6.00
C ALA A 467 21.40 -20.16 5.90
N PRO A 468 21.27 -21.41 6.41
CA PRO A 468 19.98 -22.04 6.56
C PRO A 468 19.04 -21.20 7.44
N VAL A 469 17.81 -21.00 6.99
CA VAL A 469 16.79 -20.23 7.72
C VAL A 469 15.53 -21.05 7.95
N GLU A 470 14.92 -20.86 9.12
CA GLU A 470 13.59 -21.38 9.45
C GLU A 470 12.55 -20.27 9.27
N LEU A 471 11.44 -20.58 8.60
CA LEU A 471 10.29 -19.68 8.45
C LEU A 471 9.20 -20.10 9.43
N THR A 472 8.87 -19.23 10.38
CA THR A 472 7.81 -19.46 11.38
C THR A 472 6.74 -18.38 11.26
N LEU A 473 5.47 -18.77 11.26
CA LEU A 473 4.32 -17.86 11.33
C LEU A 473 3.74 -17.90 12.74
N GLY A 474 3.60 -16.75 13.39
CA GLY A 474 2.88 -16.59 14.65
C GLY A 474 1.70 -15.64 14.49
N HIS A 475 0.62 -15.86 15.25
CA HIS A 475 -0.58 -15.03 15.26
C HIS A 475 -1.01 -14.71 16.69
N GLY A 476 -1.29 -13.43 16.99
CA GLY A 476 -1.70 -13.00 18.33
C GLY A 476 -0.64 -13.32 19.38
N ASP A 477 -0.98 -14.14 20.38
CA ASP A 477 -0.05 -14.58 21.43
C ASP A 477 0.91 -15.72 21.00
N GLN A 478 0.71 -16.34 19.84
CA GLN A 478 1.62 -17.38 19.35
C GLN A 478 2.98 -16.75 19.04
N THR A 479 4.08 -17.46 19.29
CA THR A 479 5.43 -16.93 18.97
C THR A 479 5.75 -17.13 17.49
N PRO A 480 6.20 -16.10 16.75
CA PRO A 480 6.31 -14.68 17.12
C PRO A 480 4.96 -13.97 17.35
N ALA A 481 4.83 -13.25 18.47
CA ALA A 481 3.59 -12.56 18.83
C ALA A 481 3.31 -11.40 17.87
N GLY A 482 2.03 -11.22 17.50
CA GLY A 482 1.61 -10.27 16.47
C GLY A 482 0.39 -9.46 16.85
N TYR A 483 0.58 -8.16 17.00
CA TYR A 483 -0.48 -7.21 17.34
C TYR A 483 -0.38 -5.93 16.52
N VAL A 484 -1.52 -5.30 16.26
CA VAL A 484 -1.60 -3.89 15.88
C VAL A 484 -2.49 -3.13 16.85
N PHE A 485 -2.21 -1.86 17.05
CA PHE A 485 -2.89 -1.00 18.01
C PHE A 485 -3.55 0.17 17.27
N PRO A 486 -4.75 -0.03 16.69
CA PRO A 486 -5.41 1.00 15.88
C PRO A 486 -5.83 2.22 16.72
N ARG A 487 -6.09 2.02 18.01
CA ARG A 487 -6.39 3.06 19.00
C ARG A 487 -5.70 2.73 20.32
N LEU A 488 -5.47 3.75 21.14
CA LEU A 488 -4.91 3.56 22.47
C LEU A 488 -5.84 2.65 23.29
N GLY A 489 -5.27 1.62 23.91
CA GLY A 489 -5.99 0.61 24.69
C GLY A 489 -6.70 -0.45 23.85
N GLU A 490 -6.62 -0.41 22.52
CA GLU A 490 -7.20 -1.41 21.62
C GLU A 490 -6.09 -2.23 20.97
N ALA A 491 -6.25 -3.56 20.96
CA ALA A 491 -5.35 -4.47 20.29
C ALA A 491 -6.11 -5.34 19.31
N LYS A 492 -5.52 -5.56 18.13
CA LYS A 492 -6.01 -6.46 17.11
C LYS A 492 -4.89 -7.43 16.76
N GLU A 493 -5.19 -8.73 16.83
CA GLU A 493 -4.24 -9.78 16.47
C GLU A 493 -3.89 -9.71 14.98
N THR A 494 -2.62 -9.94 14.68
CA THR A 494 -2.11 -10.07 13.31
C THR A 494 -1.08 -11.19 13.23
N THR A 495 -0.66 -11.51 12.02
CA THR A 495 0.33 -12.56 11.75
C THR A 495 1.72 -11.95 11.60
N VAL A 496 2.74 -12.60 12.15
CA VAL A 496 4.14 -12.23 12.01
C VAL A 496 4.90 -13.37 11.36
N LEU A 497 5.68 -13.07 10.33
CA LEU A 497 6.65 -13.99 9.76
C LEU A 497 8.01 -13.76 10.41
N LYS A 498 8.55 -14.79 11.08
CA LYS A 498 9.92 -14.84 11.59
C LYS A 498 10.79 -15.65 10.63
N VAL A 499 11.87 -15.05 10.16
CA VAL A 499 12.95 -15.70 9.41
C VAL A 499 14.14 -15.85 10.35
N ALA A 500 14.40 -17.06 10.84
CA ALA A 500 15.41 -17.32 11.88
C ALA A 500 16.64 -18.03 11.31
N ALA A 501 17.82 -17.45 11.49
CA ALA A 501 19.10 -18.05 11.06
C ALA A 501 19.86 -18.77 12.20
N GLY A 502 19.27 -18.79 13.40
CA GLY A 502 19.89 -19.38 14.60
C GLY A 502 21.03 -18.52 15.15
N LYS A 503 22.00 -19.16 15.83
CA LYS A 503 23.15 -18.49 16.42
C LYS A 503 24.29 -18.33 15.44
N ILE A 504 24.48 -17.13 14.90
CA ILE A 504 25.50 -16.80 13.90
C ILE A 504 26.12 -15.41 14.17
N SER A 505 27.29 -15.13 13.60
CA SER A 505 28.00 -13.84 13.74
C SER A 505 28.05 -13.01 12.45
N SER A 506 27.63 -13.59 11.32
CA SER A 506 27.53 -12.91 10.03
C SER A 506 26.34 -13.50 9.29
N TRP A 507 25.52 -12.65 8.70
CA TRP A 507 24.32 -13.08 7.99
C TRP A 507 24.03 -12.16 6.81
N GLN A 508 23.77 -12.74 5.65
CA GLN A 508 23.18 -12.06 4.52
C GLN A 508 21.84 -12.70 4.16
N CYS A 509 20.81 -11.88 4.11
CA CYS A 509 19.46 -12.32 3.81
C CYS A 509 18.79 -11.32 2.88
N ARG A 510 18.21 -11.81 1.79
CA ARG A 510 17.36 -11.05 0.89
C ARG A 510 15.94 -11.56 1.00
N THR A 511 15.02 -10.65 1.32
CA THR A 511 13.58 -10.87 1.29
C THR A 511 12.98 -10.15 0.10
N SER A 512 12.29 -10.88 -0.77
CA SER A 512 11.63 -10.37 -1.97
C SER A 512 10.11 -10.47 -1.77
N ILE A 513 9.41 -9.36 -1.92
CA ILE A 513 7.96 -9.26 -1.77
C ILE A 513 7.37 -8.92 -3.15
N ALA A 514 6.78 -9.93 -3.78
CA ALA A 514 6.13 -9.80 -5.09
C ALA A 514 4.61 -9.71 -4.93
N PHE A 515 3.97 -8.90 -5.78
CA PHE A 515 2.52 -8.67 -5.77
C PHE A 515 1.97 -8.52 -7.21
N PRO A 516 0.65 -8.50 -7.42
CA PRO A 516 0.09 -8.29 -8.75
C PRO A 516 0.48 -6.92 -9.34
N ALA A 517 0.70 -6.87 -10.65
CA ALA A 517 0.94 -5.61 -11.36
C ALA A 517 -0.31 -4.72 -11.37
N ARG A 518 -0.14 -3.44 -11.03
CA ARG A 518 -1.21 -2.45 -10.92
C ARG A 518 -0.98 -1.21 -11.77
N SER A 519 -2.08 -0.65 -12.25
CA SER A 519 -2.18 0.68 -12.87
C SER A 519 -3.07 1.58 -12.01
N ALA A 520 -3.24 2.85 -12.42
CA ALA A 520 -4.19 3.76 -11.77
C ALA A 520 -5.66 3.25 -11.81
N LYS A 521 -5.98 2.25 -12.64
CA LYS A 521 -7.31 1.63 -12.72
C LYS A 521 -7.48 0.39 -11.83
N GLY A 522 -6.42 -0.05 -11.15
CA GLY A 522 -6.41 -1.28 -10.35
C GLY A 522 -5.43 -2.33 -10.88
N ILE A 523 -5.67 -3.58 -10.51
CA ILE A 523 -4.86 -4.73 -10.94
C ILE A 523 -5.03 -4.91 -12.46
N ASN A 524 -3.92 -5.08 -13.19
CA ASN A 524 -3.93 -5.20 -14.65
C ASN A 524 -4.66 -6.47 -15.13
N PHE A 525 -4.57 -7.56 -14.36
CA PHE A 525 -5.30 -8.81 -14.57
C PHE A 525 -5.77 -9.33 -13.21
N PRO A 526 -7.04 -9.12 -12.84
CA PRO A 526 -7.55 -9.62 -11.57
C PRO A 526 -7.64 -11.14 -11.64
N PHE A 527 -6.96 -11.81 -10.71
CA PHE A 527 -7.01 -13.26 -10.58
C PHE A 527 -7.92 -13.66 -9.43
N GLU A 528 -8.63 -14.76 -9.60
CA GLU A 528 -9.23 -15.49 -8.50
C GLU A 528 -8.16 -16.42 -7.88
N THR A 529 -8.45 -16.94 -6.69
CA THR A 529 -7.55 -17.88 -6.00
C THR A 529 -8.39 -19.01 -5.44
N ILE A 530 -7.97 -20.25 -5.69
CA ILE A 530 -8.42 -21.37 -4.86
C ILE A 530 -7.59 -21.34 -3.59
N PRO A 531 -8.18 -21.06 -2.41
CA PRO A 531 -7.43 -21.08 -1.15
C PRO A 531 -7.10 -22.51 -0.74
N GLY A 532 -6.11 -22.65 0.13
CA GLY A 532 -5.67 -23.94 0.67
C GLY A 532 -4.18 -23.88 0.98
N ASP A 533 -3.58 -25.03 1.24
CA ASP A 533 -2.14 -25.16 1.47
C ASP A 533 -1.31 -24.78 0.23
N TRP A 534 -1.96 -24.79 -0.94
CA TRP A 534 -1.40 -24.38 -2.23
C TRP A 534 -2.35 -23.37 -2.90
N PRO A 535 -2.22 -22.07 -2.62
CA PRO A 535 -3.12 -21.08 -3.18
C PRO A 535 -2.83 -20.85 -4.67
N ILE A 536 -3.65 -21.44 -5.54
CA ILE A 536 -3.49 -21.38 -7.00
C ILE A 536 -4.29 -20.20 -7.56
N GLN A 537 -3.60 -19.30 -8.26
CA GLN A 537 -4.25 -18.20 -8.99
C GLN A 537 -4.72 -18.65 -10.37
N TYR A 538 -5.91 -18.19 -10.76
CA TYR A 538 -6.48 -18.47 -12.08
C TYR A 538 -7.35 -17.32 -12.58
N LEU A 539 -7.60 -17.32 -13.89
CA LEU A 539 -8.64 -16.52 -14.54
C LEU A 539 -9.61 -17.47 -15.23
N PHE A 540 -10.89 -17.38 -14.90
CA PHE A 540 -11.94 -18.17 -15.53
C PHE A 540 -12.87 -17.29 -16.35
N GLU A 541 -13.04 -17.64 -17.62
CA GLU A 541 -13.96 -16.98 -18.55
C GLU A 541 -15.04 -17.98 -19.00
N PRO A 542 -16.25 -17.92 -18.42
CA PRO A 542 -17.34 -18.82 -18.80
C PRO A 542 -17.88 -18.48 -20.19
N GLN A 543 -18.42 -19.49 -20.87
CA GLN A 543 -19.16 -19.32 -22.13
C GLN A 543 -20.51 -20.03 -22.05
N GLU A 544 -21.58 -19.27 -22.36
CA GLU A 544 -22.94 -19.82 -22.37
C GLU A 544 -23.08 -20.93 -23.40
N ASN A 545 -23.74 -22.03 -23.01
CA ASN A 545 -23.99 -23.20 -23.84
C ASN A 545 -22.73 -23.92 -24.35
N SER A 546 -21.56 -23.66 -23.77
CA SER A 546 -20.36 -24.42 -24.08
C SER A 546 -20.30 -25.74 -23.28
N ASP A 547 -20.05 -26.83 -23.98
CA ASP A 547 -19.86 -28.18 -23.43
C ASP A 547 -18.38 -28.61 -23.40
N ALA A 548 -17.46 -27.66 -23.63
CA ALA A 548 -16.02 -27.87 -23.66
C ALA A 548 -15.29 -26.90 -22.73
N LEU A 549 -14.07 -27.27 -22.34
CA LEU A 549 -13.21 -26.47 -21.46
C LEU A 549 -11.79 -26.38 -22.02
N PHE A 550 -11.29 -25.16 -22.19
CA PHE A 550 -9.88 -24.89 -22.40
C PHE A 550 -9.19 -24.75 -21.06
N VAL A 551 -8.12 -25.51 -20.84
CA VAL A 551 -7.21 -25.35 -19.70
C VAL A 551 -5.87 -24.85 -20.24
N VAL A 552 -5.53 -23.61 -19.91
CA VAL A 552 -4.41 -22.90 -20.53
C VAL A 552 -3.31 -22.67 -19.51
N PHE A 553 -2.10 -23.11 -19.85
CA PHE A 553 -0.92 -22.99 -19.01
C PHE A 553 0.04 -21.90 -19.55
N PRO A 554 0.68 -21.15 -18.66
CA PRO A 554 1.52 -20.03 -19.04
C PRO A 554 2.91 -20.51 -19.48
N ALA A 555 3.51 -19.76 -20.41
CA ALA A 555 4.90 -19.93 -20.79
C ALA A 555 5.83 -19.36 -19.70
N LEU A 556 7.15 -19.53 -19.88
CA LEU A 556 8.13 -18.91 -18.99
C LEU A 556 8.07 -17.38 -19.12
N ALA A 557 8.06 -16.69 -17.99
CA ALA A 557 8.07 -15.23 -17.92
C ALA A 557 9.38 -14.73 -17.27
N PRO A 558 9.75 -13.44 -17.48
CA PRO A 558 10.78 -12.81 -16.66
C PRO A 558 10.46 -12.91 -15.16
N GLU A 559 11.51 -12.82 -14.34
CA GLU A 559 11.41 -12.91 -12.88
C GLU A 559 10.34 -11.99 -12.29
N PHE A 560 9.41 -12.58 -11.53
CA PHE A 560 8.27 -11.94 -10.85
C PHE A 560 7.24 -11.24 -11.76
N GLU A 561 7.28 -11.48 -13.06
CA GLU A 561 6.32 -10.91 -14.02
C GLU A 561 5.33 -11.97 -14.53
N TYR A 562 4.75 -12.77 -13.65
CA TYR A 562 3.85 -13.87 -14.01
C TYR A 562 2.74 -13.41 -14.98
N ARG A 563 2.55 -14.16 -16.08
CA ARG A 563 1.63 -13.79 -17.17
C ARG A 563 0.69 -14.93 -17.49
N ILE A 564 -0.45 -14.59 -18.07
CA ILE A 564 -1.28 -15.51 -18.85
C ILE A 564 -0.85 -15.45 -20.32
N ASN A 565 -0.78 -16.61 -20.97
CA ASN A 565 -0.52 -16.70 -22.41
C ASN A 565 -1.81 -17.06 -23.15
N TYR A 566 -1.85 -16.76 -24.44
CA TYR A 566 -2.95 -17.11 -25.36
C TYR A 566 -4.33 -16.50 -25.06
N HIS A 567 -4.49 -15.71 -24.00
CA HIS A 567 -5.74 -14.99 -23.71
C HIS A 567 -6.25 -14.19 -24.93
N ARG A 568 -5.37 -13.42 -25.58
CA ARG A 568 -5.71 -12.70 -26.82
C ARG A 568 -6.04 -13.62 -28.00
N VAL A 569 -5.41 -14.79 -28.08
CA VAL A 569 -5.60 -15.77 -29.17
C VAL A 569 -6.96 -16.44 -29.04
N LEU A 570 -7.35 -16.79 -27.81
CA LEU A 570 -8.60 -17.49 -27.50
C LEU A 570 -9.78 -16.53 -27.26
N ARG A 571 -9.54 -15.22 -27.35
CA ARG A 571 -10.55 -14.19 -27.10
C ARG A 571 -11.76 -14.37 -28.03
N GLY A 572 -12.93 -14.57 -27.44
CA GLY A 572 -14.18 -14.76 -28.16
C GLY A 572 -14.40 -16.17 -28.71
N ALA A 573 -13.55 -17.15 -28.35
CA ALA A 573 -13.86 -18.54 -28.59
C ALA A 573 -15.11 -18.95 -27.80
N PRO A 574 -16.08 -19.68 -28.40
CA PRO A 574 -17.31 -20.12 -27.75
C PRO A 574 -17.07 -21.32 -26.82
N VAL A 575 -16.01 -21.26 -26.02
CA VAL A 575 -15.57 -22.34 -25.12
C VAL A 575 -15.23 -21.78 -23.75
N ASN A 576 -15.63 -22.47 -22.67
CA ASN A 576 -15.21 -22.09 -21.31
C ASN A 576 -13.68 -22.08 -21.22
N GLN A 577 -13.08 -21.09 -20.59
CA GLN A 577 -11.61 -20.94 -20.55
C GLN A 577 -11.13 -20.80 -19.11
N LEU A 578 -10.23 -21.69 -18.71
CA LEU A 578 -9.53 -21.65 -17.43
C LEU A 578 -8.04 -21.41 -17.70
N PHE A 579 -7.58 -20.18 -17.43
CA PHE A 579 -6.17 -19.82 -17.46
C PHE A 579 -5.59 -20.00 -16.07
N VAL A 580 -4.62 -20.91 -15.91
CA VAL A 580 -3.93 -21.10 -14.64
C VAL A 580 -2.71 -20.19 -14.61
N LEU A 581 -2.48 -19.50 -13.50
CA LEU A 581 -1.28 -18.69 -13.31
C LEU A 581 -0.22 -19.51 -12.58
N ASP A 582 1.02 -19.47 -13.08
CA ASP A 582 2.17 -20.13 -12.46
C ASP A 582 3.04 -19.09 -11.77
N ASP A 583 2.72 -18.82 -10.51
CA ASP A 583 3.40 -17.83 -9.66
C ASP A 583 4.20 -18.43 -8.49
N PHE A 584 4.58 -19.71 -8.63
CA PHE A 584 5.40 -20.47 -7.68
C PHE A 584 6.89 -20.37 -8.05
N GLY A 585 7.73 -20.01 -7.09
CA GLY A 585 9.12 -19.68 -7.37
C GLY A 585 9.29 -18.38 -8.17
N PRO A 586 10.52 -18.02 -8.57
CA PRO A 586 10.81 -16.72 -9.19
C PRO A 586 10.22 -16.55 -10.61
N GLN A 587 10.03 -17.64 -11.37
CA GLN A 587 9.57 -17.62 -12.77
C GLN A 587 8.49 -18.66 -13.10
N GLY A 588 7.89 -19.27 -12.07
CA GLY A 588 6.90 -20.33 -12.18
C GLY A 588 7.53 -21.73 -12.25
N SER A 589 6.91 -22.73 -11.61
CA SER A 589 7.43 -24.08 -11.36
C SER A 589 6.81 -25.18 -12.23
N TYR A 590 6.34 -24.82 -13.43
CA TYR A 590 5.52 -25.68 -14.29
C TYR A 590 4.21 -26.10 -13.61
N LEU A 591 3.90 -25.53 -12.44
CA LEU A 591 2.83 -25.96 -11.54
C LEU A 591 2.94 -27.42 -11.08
N ILE A 592 4.11 -28.05 -11.18
CA ILE A 592 4.26 -29.49 -10.90
C ILE A 592 4.84 -29.74 -9.52
N ALA A 593 6.02 -29.18 -9.24
CA ALA A 593 6.81 -29.53 -8.08
C ALA A 593 7.34 -28.31 -7.33
N SER A 594 7.53 -28.46 -6.02
CA SER A 594 8.21 -27.49 -5.17
C SER A 594 8.91 -28.22 -4.03
N ASN A 595 10.21 -27.99 -3.86
CA ASN A 595 11.08 -28.66 -2.90
C ASN A 595 10.95 -30.20 -2.90
N GLY A 596 10.90 -30.80 -4.09
CA GLY A 596 10.79 -32.24 -4.29
C GLY A 596 9.41 -32.86 -4.03
N LYS A 597 8.41 -32.03 -3.72
CA LYS A 597 7.03 -32.42 -3.42
C LYS A 597 6.12 -32.15 -4.62
N LEU A 598 5.12 -33.01 -4.84
CA LEU A 598 4.17 -32.96 -5.97
C LEU A 598 2.78 -32.49 -5.55
N GLU A 599 2.60 -32.08 -4.30
CA GLU A 599 1.34 -31.57 -3.76
C GLU A 599 0.84 -30.33 -4.52
N LEU A 600 1.75 -29.56 -5.13
CA LEU A 600 1.40 -28.49 -6.07
C LEU A 600 0.64 -29.02 -7.29
N ALA A 601 1.15 -30.07 -7.95
CA ALA A 601 0.46 -30.73 -9.05
C ALA A 601 -0.91 -31.28 -8.63
N GLU A 602 -1.01 -31.84 -7.42
CA GLU A 602 -2.27 -32.35 -6.88
C GLU A 602 -3.30 -31.23 -6.69
N ALA A 603 -2.89 -30.07 -6.17
CA ALA A 603 -3.76 -28.91 -6.04
C ALA A 603 -4.25 -28.39 -7.40
N VAL A 604 -3.39 -28.37 -8.42
CA VAL A 604 -3.74 -27.94 -9.77
C VAL A 604 -4.68 -28.95 -10.45
N CYS A 605 -4.46 -30.26 -10.25
CA CYS A 605 -5.39 -31.30 -10.67
C CYS A 605 -6.78 -31.11 -10.05
N ALA A 606 -6.84 -30.81 -8.75
CA ALA A 606 -8.09 -30.56 -8.04
C ALA A 606 -8.81 -29.31 -8.55
N LEU A 607 -8.08 -28.22 -8.84
CA LEU A 607 -8.60 -27.02 -9.49
C LEU A 607 -9.29 -27.37 -10.81
N ILE A 608 -8.57 -28.03 -11.73
CA ILE A 608 -9.08 -28.38 -13.05
C ILE A 608 -10.31 -29.27 -12.94
N GLU A 609 -10.26 -30.27 -12.04
CA GLU A 609 -11.38 -31.18 -11.85
C GLU A 609 -12.61 -30.50 -11.25
N SER A 610 -12.41 -29.54 -10.33
CA SER A 610 -13.52 -28.78 -9.75
C SER A 610 -14.31 -28.01 -10.82
N PHE A 611 -13.62 -27.38 -11.79
CA PHE A 611 -14.25 -26.68 -12.90
C PHE A 611 -14.93 -27.65 -13.86
N ARG A 612 -14.27 -28.75 -14.23
CA ARG A 612 -14.86 -29.77 -15.11
C ARG A 612 -16.17 -30.30 -14.53
N VAL A 613 -16.17 -30.68 -13.25
CA VAL A 613 -17.37 -31.21 -12.56
C VAL A 613 -18.45 -30.14 -12.43
N LYS A 614 -18.09 -28.92 -12.01
CA LYS A 614 -19.03 -27.80 -11.85
C LYS A 614 -19.75 -27.46 -13.16
N LEU A 615 -19.04 -27.54 -14.29
CA LEU A 615 -19.58 -27.26 -15.61
C LEU A 615 -20.25 -28.48 -16.28
N GLY A 616 -20.14 -29.67 -15.69
CA GLY A 616 -20.70 -30.90 -16.28
C GLY A 616 -20.00 -31.35 -17.57
N ILE A 617 -18.71 -31.02 -17.74
CA ILE A 617 -17.97 -31.24 -18.98
C ILE A 617 -17.36 -32.66 -18.99
N GLU A 618 -17.51 -33.38 -20.11
CA GLU A 618 -16.90 -34.70 -20.29
C GLU A 618 -15.37 -34.59 -20.40
N LYS A 619 -14.63 -35.58 -19.88
CA LYS A 619 -13.15 -35.58 -19.92
C LYS A 619 -12.61 -35.48 -21.36
N SER A 620 -13.31 -36.03 -22.34
CA SER A 620 -12.99 -35.98 -23.77
C SER A 620 -13.11 -34.57 -24.36
N LYS A 621 -13.89 -33.68 -23.73
CA LYS A 621 -14.13 -32.29 -24.18
C LYS A 621 -13.27 -31.25 -23.46
N VAL A 622 -12.28 -31.70 -22.69
CA VAL A 622 -11.27 -30.83 -22.09
C VAL A 622 -10.05 -30.76 -23.01
N ILE A 623 -9.63 -29.55 -23.35
CA ILE A 623 -8.50 -29.29 -24.25
C ILE A 623 -7.43 -28.50 -23.47
N PHE A 624 -6.25 -29.08 -23.36
CA PHE A 624 -5.10 -28.52 -22.67
C PHE A 624 -4.22 -27.75 -23.67
N LEU A 625 -3.84 -26.53 -23.31
CA LEU A 625 -3.14 -25.59 -24.19
C LEU A 625 -1.92 -24.99 -23.48
N GLY A 626 -0.80 -24.87 -24.20
CA GLY A 626 0.38 -24.17 -23.73
C GLY A 626 1.57 -24.27 -24.69
N SER A 627 2.62 -23.49 -24.47
CA SER A 627 3.90 -23.67 -25.16
C SER A 627 5.08 -23.71 -24.20
N SER A 628 6.20 -24.26 -24.65
CA SER A 628 7.44 -24.31 -23.86
C SER A 628 7.15 -24.92 -22.47
N LYS A 629 7.30 -24.15 -21.39
CA LYS A 629 6.92 -24.53 -20.02
C LYS A 629 5.44 -24.91 -19.89
N GLY A 630 4.55 -24.07 -20.42
CA GLY A 630 3.11 -24.31 -20.41
C GLY A 630 2.72 -25.52 -21.26
N GLY A 631 3.49 -25.80 -22.31
CA GLY A 631 3.32 -26.99 -23.14
C GLY A 631 3.64 -28.27 -22.38
N ALA A 632 4.75 -28.28 -21.64
CA ALA A 632 5.12 -29.35 -20.72
C ALA A 632 4.05 -29.55 -19.63
N SER A 633 3.54 -28.46 -19.05
CA SER A 633 2.45 -28.49 -18.05
C SER A 633 1.17 -29.09 -18.64
N ALA A 634 0.78 -28.66 -19.85
CA ALA A 634 -0.38 -29.18 -20.56
C ALA A 634 -0.29 -30.70 -20.80
N LEU A 635 0.89 -31.19 -21.21
CA LEU A 635 1.13 -32.63 -21.36
C LEU A 635 1.06 -33.36 -20.02
N TYR A 636 1.68 -32.81 -18.98
CA TYR A 636 1.70 -33.40 -17.65
C TYR A 636 0.27 -33.59 -17.11
N PHE A 637 -0.51 -32.52 -17.03
CA PHE A 637 -1.84 -32.55 -16.43
C PHE A 637 -2.86 -33.36 -17.24
N ALA A 638 -2.81 -33.28 -18.58
CA ALA A 638 -3.69 -34.08 -19.42
C ALA A 638 -3.47 -35.59 -19.21
N ASN A 639 -2.20 -36.03 -19.13
CA ASN A 639 -1.88 -37.43 -18.84
C ASN A 639 -2.19 -37.82 -17.39
N ARG A 640 -1.91 -36.96 -16.39
CA ARG A 640 -2.23 -37.26 -14.96
C ARG A 640 -3.72 -37.44 -14.73
N LEU A 641 -4.55 -36.68 -15.43
CA LEU A 641 -6.01 -36.71 -15.30
C LEU A 641 -6.69 -37.70 -16.28
N GLY A 642 -5.99 -38.07 -17.35
CA GLY A 642 -6.50 -38.90 -18.45
C GLY A 642 -7.52 -38.16 -19.31
N TYR A 643 -7.26 -36.89 -19.64
CA TYR A 643 -8.23 -36.00 -20.30
C TYR A 643 -7.92 -35.77 -21.78
N GLY A 644 -8.98 -35.89 -22.58
CA GLY A 644 -9.15 -35.50 -23.98
C GLY A 644 -7.89 -35.17 -24.79
N HIS A 645 -7.68 -33.88 -25.01
CA HIS A 645 -6.81 -33.40 -26.09
C HIS A 645 -5.78 -32.39 -25.59
N VAL A 646 -4.56 -32.47 -26.13
CA VAL A 646 -3.49 -31.50 -25.87
C VAL A 646 -3.06 -30.85 -27.17
N LEU A 647 -3.07 -29.52 -27.23
CA LEU A 647 -2.41 -28.75 -28.29
C LEU A 647 -1.26 -27.96 -27.67
N THR A 648 -0.03 -28.30 -28.06
CA THR A 648 1.17 -27.70 -27.46
C THR A 648 2.16 -27.19 -28.50
N GLY A 649 2.83 -26.08 -28.20
CA GLY A 649 3.89 -25.50 -29.02
C GLY A 649 5.25 -25.73 -28.37
N ALA A 650 6.19 -26.36 -29.08
CA ALA A 650 7.57 -26.59 -28.63
C ALA A 650 7.69 -26.97 -27.13
N PRO A 651 7.00 -28.01 -26.63
CA PRO A 651 6.96 -28.33 -25.21
C PRO A 651 8.34 -28.71 -24.66
N GLN A 652 8.64 -28.29 -23.43
CA GLN A 652 9.88 -28.65 -22.71
C GLN A 652 9.72 -30.00 -21.99
N THR A 653 9.64 -31.10 -22.75
CA THR A 653 9.29 -32.43 -22.21
C THR A 653 10.38 -33.07 -21.36
N ARG A 654 11.64 -32.66 -21.55
CA ARG A 654 12.77 -32.99 -20.68
C ARG A 654 13.09 -31.76 -19.83
N ILE A 655 12.32 -31.58 -18.76
CA ILE A 655 12.35 -30.38 -17.92
C ILE A 655 13.73 -30.17 -17.31
N GLY A 656 14.36 -31.22 -16.79
CA GLY A 656 15.69 -31.15 -16.19
C GLY A 656 16.76 -30.80 -17.21
N HIS A 657 16.71 -31.46 -18.38
CA HIS A 657 17.62 -31.15 -19.48
C HIS A 657 17.49 -29.67 -19.92
N PHE A 658 16.26 -29.18 -20.09
CA PHE A 658 16.03 -27.79 -20.45
C PHE A 658 16.62 -26.83 -19.41
N LEU A 659 16.24 -27.00 -18.13
CA LEU A 659 16.64 -26.09 -17.06
C LEU A 659 18.15 -26.13 -16.76
N LEU A 660 18.82 -27.27 -16.91
CA LEU A 660 20.22 -27.43 -16.49
C LEU A 660 21.22 -27.41 -17.65
N ARG A 661 20.76 -27.57 -18.89
CA ARG A 661 21.64 -27.64 -20.07
C ARG A 661 21.34 -26.59 -21.14
N GLN A 662 20.12 -26.07 -21.20
CA GLN A 662 19.69 -25.14 -22.26
C GLN A 662 19.42 -23.72 -21.72
N ASP A 663 18.75 -23.58 -20.58
CA ASP A 663 18.51 -22.30 -19.89
C ASP A 663 19.51 -22.10 -18.74
N LEU A 664 20.79 -21.96 -19.08
CA LEU A 664 21.87 -21.87 -18.08
C LEU A 664 21.78 -20.61 -17.19
N GLU A 665 21.07 -19.58 -17.63
CA GLU A 665 20.92 -18.32 -16.89
C GLU A 665 19.87 -18.45 -15.78
N ASN A 666 18.71 -19.04 -16.07
CA ASN A 666 17.59 -19.06 -15.14
C ASN A 666 17.28 -20.45 -14.58
N GLY A 667 17.54 -21.48 -15.37
CA GLY A 667 17.09 -22.83 -15.10
C GLY A 667 17.68 -23.49 -13.84
N PRO A 668 18.97 -23.29 -13.45
CA PRO A 668 19.49 -23.86 -12.21
C PRO A 668 18.73 -23.43 -10.94
N ARG A 669 18.31 -22.17 -10.89
CA ARG A 669 17.52 -21.65 -9.75
C ARG A 669 16.15 -22.31 -9.70
N LEU A 670 15.50 -22.46 -10.85
CA LEU A 670 14.18 -23.07 -10.94
C LEU A 670 14.21 -24.58 -10.69
N ALA A 671 15.22 -25.28 -11.22
CA ALA A 671 15.46 -26.69 -10.95
C ALA A 671 15.66 -26.94 -9.45
N ASN A 672 16.45 -26.09 -8.77
CA ASN A 672 16.62 -26.16 -7.32
C ASN A 672 15.33 -25.88 -6.55
N TYR A 673 14.49 -24.94 -7.01
CA TYR A 673 13.18 -24.69 -6.41
C TYR A 673 12.25 -25.90 -6.54
N MET A 674 12.19 -26.52 -7.72
CA MET A 674 11.28 -27.64 -8.00
C MET A 674 11.75 -28.95 -7.36
N MET A 675 13.02 -29.30 -7.55
CA MET A 675 13.58 -30.61 -7.26
C MET A 675 15.06 -30.49 -6.87
N PRO A 676 15.38 -30.03 -5.64
CA PRO A 676 16.76 -29.83 -5.21
C PRO A 676 17.54 -31.15 -5.10
N GLY A 677 18.86 -31.08 -5.29
CA GLY A 677 19.79 -32.21 -5.12
C GLY A 677 20.58 -32.57 -6.39
N GLU A 678 21.56 -33.46 -6.25
CA GLU A 678 22.50 -33.80 -7.33
C GLU A 678 21.83 -34.51 -8.53
N ASP A 679 20.78 -35.31 -8.28
CA ASP A 679 20.01 -36.01 -9.34
C ASP A 679 18.85 -35.17 -9.91
N SER A 680 18.89 -33.84 -9.76
CA SER A 680 17.79 -32.94 -10.15
C SER A 680 17.40 -33.09 -11.63
N GLU A 681 18.39 -33.18 -12.54
CA GLU A 681 18.17 -33.33 -13.98
C GLU A 681 17.30 -34.55 -14.31
N GLU A 682 17.70 -35.72 -13.82
CA GLU A 682 16.99 -36.98 -14.08
C GLU A 682 15.60 -36.99 -13.45
N LYS A 683 15.46 -36.52 -12.21
CA LYS A 683 14.16 -36.48 -11.51
C LYS A 683 13.16 -35.56 -12.21
N LEU A 684 13.62 -34.41 -12.72
CA LEU A 684 12.78 -33.46 -13.45
C LEU A 684 12.35 -34.02 -14.81
N ASP A 685 13.24 -34.69 -15.55
CA ASP A 685 12.89 -35.34 -16.83
C ASP A 685 11.86 -36.45 -16.63
N LYS A 686 11.99 -37.25 -15.55
CA LYS A 686 11.04 -38.31 -15.20
C LYS A 686 9.63 -37.81 -14.89
N LEU A 687 9.44 -36.53 -14.53
CA LEU A 687 8.11 -35.98 -14.26
C LEU A 687 7.14 -36.16 -15.43
N ILE A 688 7.64 -36.15 -16.68
CA ILE A 688 6.83 -36.38 -17.88
C ILE A 688 6.94 -37.82 -18.38
N PHE A 689 8.16 -38.37 -18.44
CA PHE A 689 8.40 -39.68 -19.06
C PHE A 689 7.99 -40.88 -18.20
N ASP A 690 7.78 -40.70 -16.89
CA ASP A 690 7.29 -41.76 -16.00
C ASP A 690 5.76 -41.67 -15.76
N LEU A 691 5.06 -40.75 -16.44
CA LEU A 691 3.60 -40.64 -16.33
C LEU A 691 2.90 -41.91 -16.83
N PRO A 692 1.76 -42.29 -16.21
CA PRO A 692 0.99 -43.43 -16.67
C PRO A 692 0.45 -43.20 -18.09
N PHE A 693 0.59 -44.21 -18.94
CA PHE A 693 0.08 -44.18 -20.30
C PHE A 693 -1.45 -44.13 -20.32
N ASN A 694 -2.02 -43.11 -20.98
CA ASN A 694 -3.47 -42.94 -21.14
C ASN A 694 -3.85 -42.93 -22.63
N ARG A 695 -4.59 -43.96 -23.07
CA ARG A 695 -5.02 -44.11 -24.48
C ARG A 695 -5.99 -43.03 -24.95
N ASP A 696 -6.73 -42.44 -24.01
CA ASP A 696 -7.75 -41.43 -24.30
C ASP A 696 -7.16 -40.01 -24.46
N VAL A 697 -5.87 -39.84 -24.16
CA VAL A 697 -5.16 -38.57 -24.33
C VAL A 697 -4.56 -38.52 -25.74
N SER A 698 -4.99 -37.55 -26.54
CA SER A 698 -4.39 -37.29 -27.85
C SER A 698 -3.58 -36.00 -27.85
N CYS A 699 -2.35 -36.09 -28.33
CA CYS A 699 -1.39 -35.00 -28.29
C CYS A 699 -1.10 -34.48 -29.70
N ARG A 700 -1.09 -33.15 -29.86
CA ARG A 700 -0.66 -32.49 -31.10
C ARG A 700 0.36 -31.42 -30.76
N ILE A 701 1.55 -31.59 -31.31
CA ILE A 701 2.72 -30.75 -31.04
C ILE A 701 3.02 -29.94 -32.29
N HIS A 702 3.16 -28.63 -32.15
CA HIS A 702 3.71 -27.76 -33.19
C HIS A 702 5.11 -27.30 -32.81
N VAL A 703 6.08 -27.41 -33.70
CA VAL A 703 7.47 -26.99 -33.45
C VAL A 703 8.19 -26.68 -34.75
N GLY A 704 9.15 -25.75 -34.72
CA GLY A 704 9.94 -25.38 -35.90
C GLY A 704 11.01 -26.42 -36.18
N ARG A 705 11.28 -26.72 -37.45
CA ARG A 705 12.29 -27.69 -37.88
C ARG A 705 13.68 -27.37 -37.32
N GLY A 706 14.03 -26.08 -37.23
CA GLY A 706 15.31 -25.64 -36.67
C GLY A 706 15.28 -25.24 -35.20
N ASP A 707 14.10 -25.30 -34.54
CA ASP A 707 13.99 -25.02 -33.11
C ASP A 707 14.63 -26.17 -32.32
N HIS A 708 15.54 -25.86 -31.40
CA HIS A 708 16.19 -26.85 -30.55
C HIS A 708 15.20 -27.72 -29.77
N HIS A 709 13.97 -27.24 -29.51
CA HIS A 709 12.93 -28.04 -28.88
C HIS A 709 12.46 -29.21 -29.76
N TYR A 710 12.64 -29.15 -31.08
CA TYR A 710 12.21 -30.22 -31.98
C TYR A 710 12.96 -31.53 -31.68
N GLU A 711 14.29 -31.48 -31.71
CA GLU A 711 15.15 -32.65 -31.49
C GLU A 711 15.27 -33.02 -30.01
N SER A 712 15.37 -32.03 -29.11
CA SER A 712 15.62 -32.29 -27.69
C SER A 712 14.36 -32.67 -26.90
N HIS A 713 13.17 -32.33 -27.38
CA HIS A 713 11.93 -32.49 -26.61
C HIS A 713 10.77 -33.12 -27.39
N ALA A 714 10.38 -32.54 -28.52
CA ALA A 714 9.20 -32.98 -29.26
C ALA A 714 9.35 -34.40 -29.83
N LEU A 715 10.48 -34.69 -30.49
CA LEU A 715 10.77 -36.02 -31.04
C LEU A 715 10.89 -37.10 -29.95
N PRO A 716 11.70 -36.92 -28.88
CA PRO A 716 11.80 -37.92 -27.81
C PRO A 716 10.46 -38.24 -27.15
N TYR A 717 9.62 -37.23 -26.89
CA TYR A 717 8.29 -37.46 -26.34
C TYR A 717 7.36 -38.17 -27.32
N ALA A 718 7.37 -37.78 -28.60
CA ALA A 718 6.55 -38.44 -29.61
C ALA A 718 6.94 -39.92 -29.82
N GLU A 719 8.23 -40.23 -29.79
CA GLU A 719 8.72 -41.61 -29.83
C GLU A 719 8.25 -42.39 -28.59
N HIS A 720 8.44 -41.83 -27.39
CA HIS A 720 7.99 -42.44 -26.14
C HIS A 720 6.49 -42.79 -26.17
N ILE A 721 5.62 -41.84 -26.54
CA ILE A 721 4.17 -42.07 -26.62
C ILE A 721 3.81 -43.10 -27.70
N ARG A 722 4.48 -43.08 -28.87
CA ARG A 722 4.23 -44.08 -29.94
C ARG A 722 4.62 -45.49 -29.49
N THR A 723 5.73 -45.65 -28.76
CA THR A 723 6.14 -46.97 -28.26
C THR A 723 5.16 -47.56 -27.24
N GLN A 724 4.40 -46.73 -26.53
CA GLN A 724 3.33 -47.16 -25.64
C GLN A 724 1.97 -47.35 -26.35
N GLY A 725 1.89 -47.05 -27.66
CA GLY A 725 0.68 -47.18 -28.48
C GLY A 725 -0.25 -45.97 -28.45
N GLY A 726 0.26 -44.78 -28.09
CA GLY A 726 -0.51 -43.54 -27.98
C GLY A 726 -0.65 -42.74 -29.27
N CYS A 727 -1.55 -41.76 -29.25
CA CYS A 727 -1.81 -40.86 -30.37
C CYS A 727 -1.04 -39.54 -30.19
N VAL A 728 0.02 -39.35 -30.98
CA VAL A 728 0.81 -38.12 -31.03
C VAL A 728 1.09 -37.66 -32.46
N GLU A 729 0.60 -36.47 -32.78
CA GLU A 729 0.85 -35.76 -34.04
C GLU A 729 1.93 -34.70 -33.81
N VAL A 730 2.95 -34.67 -34.68
CA VAL A 730 3.99 -33.62 -34.66
C VAL A 730 3.91 -32.86 -35.97
N ASP A 731 3.46 -31.60 -35.89
CA ASP A 731 3.40 -30.63 -36.97
C ASP A 731 4.69 -29.80 -36.97
N VAL A 732 5.47 -29.92 -38.05
CA VAL A 732 6.80 -29.31 -38.15
C VAL A 732 6.72 -28.09 -39.06
N GLY A 733 6.92 -26.90 -38.49
CA GLY A 733 6.96 -25.64 -39.23
C GLY A 733 8.34 -25.35 -39.82
N GLU A 734 8.39 -24.58 -40.91
CA GLU A 734 9.65 -24.17 -41.55
C GLU A 734 10.17 -22.85 -40.95
N TYR A 735 10.64 -22.92 -39.70
CA TYR A 735 11.34 -21.85 -38.98
C TYR A 735 12.36 -22.44 -38.00
N SER A 736 13.35 -21.63 -37.61
CA SER A 736 14.47 -22.08 -36.77
C SER A 736 14.51 -21.45 -35.39
N GLU A 737 14.16 -20.18 -35.26
CA GLU A 737 14.26 -19.48 -33.98
C GLU A 737 13.07 -19.82 -33.07
N HIS A 738 13.34 -20.14 -31.80
CA HIS A 738 12.27 -20.40 -30.83
C HIS A 738 11.33 -19.19 -30.66
N SER A 739 11.87 -17.98 -30.81
CA SER A 739 11.10 -16.73 -30.75
C SER A 739 10.01 -16.61 -31.83
N ASP A 740 10.15 -17.33 -32.96
CA ASP A 740 9.15 -17.34 -34.03
C ASP A 740 7.91 -18.19 -33.70
N LEU A 741 7.99 -19.06 -32.67
CA LEU A 741 6.85 -19.87 -32.22
C LEU A 741 5.60 -19.02 -31.94
N GLY A 742 5.76 -17.80 -31.43
CA GLY A 742 4.65 -16.87 -31.15
C GLY A 742 3.89 -16.41 -32.39
N LYS A 743 4.46 -16.57 -33.59
CA LYS A 743 3.81 -16.28 -34.88
C LYS A 743 3.07 -17.49 -35.45
N HIS A 744 3.62 -18.70 -35.24
CA HIS A 744 3.12 -19.92 -35.86
C HIS A 744 2.16 -20.72 -34.97
N PHE A 745 2.42 -20.81 -33.67
CA PHE A 745 1.60 -21.64 -32.77
C PHE A 745 0.15 -21.14 -32.62
N PRO A 746 -0.16 -19.83 -32.57
CA PRO A 746 -1.55 -19.36 -32.59
C PRO A 746 -2.33 -19.82 -33.83
N LEU A 747 -1.70 -19.81 -35.01
CA LEU A 747 -2.32 -20.28 -36.26
C LEU A 747 -2.57 -21.79 -36.21
N PHE A 748 -1.62 -22.55 -35.64
CA PHE A 748 -1.79 -23.98 -35.39
C PHE A 748 -2.98 -24.26 -34.47
N ILE A 749 -3.08 -23.55 -33.33
CA ILE A 749 -4.21 -23.67 -32.40
C ILE A 749 -5.52 -23.40 -33.13
N GLU A 750 -5.64 -22.28 -33.85
CA GLU A 750 -6.84 -21.91 -34.60
C GLU A 750 -7.25 -23.00 -35.61
N ASN A 751 -6.28 -23.48 -36.40
CA ASN A 751 -6.53 -24.51 -37.40
C ASN A 751 -6.98 -25.84 -36.77
N LYS A 752 -6.35 -26.27 -35.68
CA LYS A 752 -6.68 -27.53 -35.00
C LYS A 752 -8.03 -27.44 -34.29
N LEU A 753 -8.31 -26.34 -33.61
CA LEU A 753 -9.61 -26.09 -32.99
C LEU A 753 -10.75 -26.11 -34.01
N ARG A 754 -10.57 -25.45 -35.16
CA ARG A 754 -11.56 -25.46 -36.24
C ARG A 754 -11.73 -26.85 -36.86
N ASN A 755 -10.64 -27.50 -37.24
CA ASN A 755 -10.71 -28.72 -38.06
C ASN A 755 -11.07 -29.98 -37.26
N ILE A 756 -10.73 -30.04 -35.98
CA ILE A 756 -10.95 -31.24 -35.14
C ILE A 756 -12.20 -31.10 -34.29
N PHE A 757 -12.44 -29.90 -33.75
CA PHE A 757 -13.50 -29.68 -32.77
C PHE A 757 -14.66 -28.86 -33.32
N GLY A 758 -14.56 -28.36 -34.55
CA GLY A 758 -15.57 -27.45 -35.13
C GLY A 758 -15.63 -26.09 -34.44
N ILE A 759 -14.67 -25.78 -33.55
CA ILE A 759 -14.64 -24.53 -32.80
C ILE A 759 -14.10 -23.44 -33.71
N LYS A 760 -14.99 -22.56 -34.17
CA LYS A 760 -14.61 -21.36 -34.93
C LYS A 760 -14.20 -20.26 -33.95
N MET A 761 -12.95 -19.82 -34.06
CA MET A 761 -12.43 -18.68 -33.30
C MET A 761 -12.24 -17.47 -34.19
N ARG A 762 -12.10 -16.30 -33.58
CA ARG A 762 -11.62 -15.10 -34.27
C ARG A 762 -10.26 -15.38 -34.90
N ARG A 763 -10.09 -15.07 -36.18
CA ARG A 763 -8.81 -15.22 -36.89
C ARG A 763 -7.70 -14.45 -36.17
N TYR A 764 -6.62 -15.14 -35.82
CA TYR A 764 -5.48 -14.51 -35.17
C TYR A 764 -4.62 -13.76 -36.19
N PHE A 765 -4.41 -12.46 -35.98
CA PHE A 765 -3.50 -11.64 -36.77
C PHE A 765 -2.22 -11.40 -35.98
N PRO A 766 -1.05 -11.89 -36.44
CA PRO A 766 0.22 -11.58 -35.82
C PRO A 766 0.54 -10.09 -36.00
N GLY A 767 0.47 -9.29 -34.93
CA GLY A 767 0.78 -7.85 -34.94
C GLY A 767 -0.27 -6.94 -34.27
N PRO A 768 -0.25 -5.62 -34.53
CA PRO A 768 -1.34 -4.70 -34.20
C PRO A 768 -2.67 -5.23 -34.77
N ALA A 769 -3.79 -4.94 -34.10
CA ALA A 769 -5.08 -5.36 -34.63
C ALA A 769 -5.28 -4.78 -36.04
N PRO A 770 -5.80 -5.56 -37.01
CA PRO A 770 -6.09 -5.05 -38.35
C PRO A 770 -7.06 -3.87 -38.24
N THR A 771 -6.76 -2.76 -38.91
CA THR A 771 -7.60 -1.56 -38.95
C THR A 771 -8.17 -1.38 -40.34
N LEU A 772 -9.47 -1.15 -40.47
CA LEU A 772 -10.05 -0.70 -41.73
C LEU A 772 -9.61 0.74 -42.01
N THR A 773 -9.52 1.12 -43.28
CA THR A 773 -9.33 2.51 -43.70
C THR A 773 -10.67 3.11 -44.10
N VAL A 774 -11.02 4.27 -43.56
CA VAL A 774 -12.14 5.08 -44.07
C VAL A 774 -11.54 6.25 -44.82
N SER A 775 -11.90 6.38 -46.09
CA SER A 775 -11.72 7.61 -46.85
C SER A 775 -13.06 8.34 -46.89
N ALA A 776 -13.06 9.65 -46.69
CA ALA A 776 -14.26 10.46 -46.79
C ALA A 776 -13.92 11.80 -47.43
N TRP A 777 -14.65 12.16 -48.47
CA TRP A 777 -14.46 13.43 -49.17
C TRP A 777 -15.79 14.05 -49.56
N ARG A 778 -15.78 15.37 -49.70
CA ARG A 778 -16.96 16.13 -50.12
C ARG A 778 -17.01 16.25 -51.63
N GLU A 779 -18.16 15.90 -52.22
CA GLU A 779 -18.51 16.10 -53.64
C GLU A 779 -19.79 16.96 -53.70
N GLY A 780 -19.64 18.27 -53.89
CA GLY A 780 -20.79 19.19 -53.92
C GLY A 780 -21.56 19.21 -52.60
N ASP A 781 -22.83 18.81 -52.66
CA ASP A 781 -23.74 18.73 -51.51
C ASP A 781 -23.79 17.32 -50.89
N GLU A 782 -22.84 16.44 -51.21
CA GLU A 782 -22.73 15.11 -50.65
C GLU A 782 -21.36 14.84 -50.02
N VAL A 783 -21.34 13.94 -49.04
CA VAL A 783 -20.14 13.27 -48.54
C VAL A 783 -20.13 11.87 -49.09
N VAL A 784 -19.07 11.54 -49.82
CA VAL A 784 -18.78 10.18 -50.21
C VAL A 784 -17.82 9.60 -49.19
N SER A 785 -18.11 8.40 -48.71
CA SER A 785 -17.17 7.66 -47.88
C SER A 785 -17.04 6.22 -48.33
N GLN A 786 -15.81 5.72 -48.27
CA GLN A 786 -15.46 4.37 -48.68
C GLN A 786 -14.63 3.68 -47.60
N ILE A 787 -14.94 2.42 -47.35
CA ILE A 787 -14.19 1.53 -46.47
C ILE A 787 -13.30 0.63 -47.32
N THR A 788 -12.01 0.59 -46.99
CA THR A 788 -11.07 -0.41 -47.49
C THR A 788 -10.68 -1.34 -46.35
N LEU A 789 -10.87 -2.63 -46.55
CA LEU A 789 -10.51 -3.66 -45.58
C LEU A 789 -9.06 -4.09 -45.77
N PRO A 790 -8.37 -4.50 -44.70
CA PRO A 790 -7.06 -5.15 -44.81
C PRO A 790 -7.17 -6.41 -45.66
N GLU A 791 -6.15 -6.64 -46.50
CA GLU A 791 -6.08 -7.83 -47.33
C GLU A 791 -6.16 -9.10 -46.46
N GLY A 792 -7.05 -10.03 -46.83
CA GLY A 792 -7.25 -11.28 -46.10
C GLY A 792 -7.95 -11.15 -44.73
N TRP A 793 -8.53 -9.99 -44.40
CA TRP A 793 -9.22 -9.79 -43.11
C TRP A 793 -10.40 -10.74 -42.87
N SER A 794 -11.21 -11.00 -43.90
CA SER A 794 -12.34 -11.93 -43.88
C SER A 794 -12.34 -12.78 -45.16
N SER A 795 -12.71 -14.05 -45.02
CA SER A 795 -13.09 -14.94 -46.13
C SER A 795 -14.60 -15.13 -46.26
N GLU A 796 -15.37 -14.55 -45.32
CA GLU A 796 -16.83 -14.58 -45.27
C GLU A 796 -17.41 -13.27 -45.86
N PRO A 797 -18.68 -13.28 -46.32
CA PRO A 797 -19.40 -12.07 -46.70
C PRO A 797 -19.36 -11.00 -45.59
N VAL A 798 -19.14 -9.75 -45.99
CA VAL A 798 -18.98 -8.60 -45.09
C VAL A 798 -20.08 -7.58 -45.36
N GLU A 799 -20.60 -6.99 -44.28
CA GLU A 799 -21.51 -5.85 -44.33
C GLU A 799 -20.91 -4.61 -43.63
N TYR A 800 -21.30 -3.43 -44.08
CA TYR A 800 -20.68 -2.15 -43.76
C TYR A 800 -21.71 -1.16 -43.23
N ALA A 801 -21.35 -0.42 -42.17
CA ALA A 801 -22.15 0.67 -41.66
C ALA A 801 -21.33 1.96 -41.61
N PHE A 802 -22.00 3.10 -41.71
CA PHE A 802 -21.36 4.41 -41.74
C PHE A 802 -22.14 5.41 -40.90
N TYR A 803 -21.44 6.18 -40.07
CA TYR A 803 -22.02 7.29 -39.32
C TYR A 803 -21.35 8.59 -39.78
N LEU A 804 -22.14 9.54 -40.27
CA LEU A 804 -21.72 10.93 -40.43
C LEU A 804 -21.86 11.62 -39.07
N LEU A 805 -20.74 12.12 -38.56
CA LEU A 805 -20.64 12.78 -37.27
C LEU A 805 -20.36 14.28 -37.47
N VAL A 806 -20.96 15.11 -36.64
CA VAL A 806 -20.68 16.55 -36.54
C VAL A 806 -20.49 16.87 -35.07
N ASN A 807 -19.36 17.45 -34.69
CA ASN A 807 -19.00 17.69 -33.28
C ASN A 807 -19.16 16.40 -32.43
N ASP A 808 -18.71 15.27 -32.99
CA ASP A 808 -18.83 13.91 -32.43
C ASP A 808 -20.27 13.38 -32.22
N GLU A 809 -21.31 14.10 -32.68
CA GLU A 809 -22.70 13.65 -32.67
C GLU A 809 -23.13 13.01 -33.99
N LYS A 810 -23.89 11.90 -33.93
CA LYS A 810 -24.45 11.24 -35.12
C LYS A 810 -25.50 12.12 -35.81
N LYS A 811 -25.22 12.56 -37.03
CA LYS A 811 -26.19 13.30 -37.87
C LYS A 811 -26.86 12.43 -38.91
N ALA A 812 -26.15 11.47 -39.49
CA ALA A 812 -26.73 10.48 -40.39
C ALA A 812 -26.10 9.11 -40.19
N VAL A 813 -26.90 8.06 -40.38
CA VAL A 813 -26.47 6.67 -40.21
C VAL A 813 -26.94 5.85 -41.41
N ARG A 814 -26.03 5.03 -41.94
CA ARG A 814 -26.37 3.87 -42.75
C ARG A 814 -26.00 2.63 -41.96
N TRP A 815 -27.01 1.79 -41.73
CA TRP A 815 -26.84 0.52 -41.05
C TRP A 815 -26.34 -0.52 -42.03
N TYR A 816 -25.75 -1.58 -41.47
CA TYR A 816 -25.01 -2.61 -42.19
C TYR A 816 -25.66 -3.04 -43.51
N ASP A 817 -24.89 -2.91 -44.60
CA ASP A 817 -25.26 -3.26 -45.98
C ASP A 817 -24.03 -3.80 -46.74
N GLU A 818 -24.20 -4.42 -47.90
CA GLU A 818 -23.11 -5.07 -48.66
C GLU A 818 -22.15 -4.07 -49.34
N SER A 819 -22.54 -2.80 -49.44
CA SER A 819 -21.74 -1.77 -50.11
C SER A 819 -20.63 -1.21 -49.21
N PRO A 820 -19.35 -1.27 -49.62
CA PRO A 820 -18.24 -0.61 -48.91
C PRO A 820 -18.19 0.89 -49.15
N THR A 821 -19.16 1.46 -49.87
CA THR A 821 -19.24 2.89 -50.18
C THR A 821 -20.61 3.44 -49.82
N VAL A 822 -20.64 4.66 -49.28
CA VAL A 822 -21.86 5.37 -48.89
C VAL A 822 -21.84 6.81 -49.38
N ARG A 823 -23.03 7.36 -49.61
CA ARG A 823 -23.26 8.80 -49.83
C ARG A 823 -24.21 9.34 -48.77
N PHE A 824 -23.82 10.45 -48.14
CA PHE A 824 -24.66 11.23 -47.23
C PHE A 824 -24.89 12.61 -47.81
N ALA A 825 -26.07 13.18 -47.60
CA ALA A 825 -26.29 14.62 -47.83
C ALA A 825 -25.43 15.43 -46.85
N TRP A 826 -24.75 16.47 -47.35
CA TRP A 826 -24.00 17.41 -46.53
C TRP A 826 -24.98 18.30 -45.76
N PRO A 827 -24.91 18.37 -44.42
CA PRO A 827 -25.77 19.26 -43.68
C PRO A 827 -25.37 20.72 -43.94
N HIS A 828 -26.35 21.61 -44.12
CA HIS A 828 -26.11 23.04 -44.32
C HIS A 828 -25.42 23.67 -43.11
N ASP A 829 -24.58 24.69 -43.35
CA ASP A 829 -23.90 25.51 -42.34
C ASP A 829 -22.93 24.77 -41.40
N ILE A 830 -22.28 23.71 -41.88
CA ILE A 830 -21.24 22.98 -41.15
C ILE A 830 -19.88 23.15 -41.81
N ASP A 831 -18.87 23.52 -41.01
CA ASP A 831 -17.48 23.56 -41.45
C ASP A 831 -16.91 22.14 -41.55
N LEU A 832 -16.11 21.88 -42.59
CA LEU A 832 -15.50 20.56 -42.85
C LEU A 832 -14.67 20.04 -41.67
N GLN A 833 -14.04 20.95 -40.91
CA GLN A 833 -13.20 20.60 -39.77
C GLN A 833 -13.96 19.97 -38.60
N ASP A 834 -15.28 20.23 -38.52
CA ASP A 834 -16.17 19.79 -37.45
C ASP A 834 -16.93 18.50 -37.80
N ALA A 835 -16.74 17.98 -39.02
CA ALA A 835 -17.39 16.79 -39.51
C ALA A 835 -16.41 15.62 -39.74
N SER A 836 -16.86 14.43 -39.41
CA SER A 836 -16.10 13.18 -39.60
C SER A 836 -17.01 12.04 -40.02
N VAL A 837 -16.45 11.00 -40.64
CA VAL A 837 -17.18 9.77 -40.92
C VAL A 837 -16.57 8.63 -40.13
N ARG A 838 -17.42 7.92 -39.39
CA ARG A 838 -17.05 6.68 -38.72
C ARG A 838 -17.58 5.49 -39.51
N GLY A 839 -16.65 4.69 -40.04
CA GLY A 839 -16.96 3.48 -40.79
C GLY A 839 -16.90 2.23 -39.90
N PHE A 840 -17.73 1.26 -40.22
CA PHE A 840 -17.78 -0.07 -39.61
C PHE A 840 -17.83 -1.13 -40.69
N ALA A 841 -17.20 -2.27 -40.44
CA ALA A 841 -17.34 -3.46 -41.27
C ALA A 841 -17.45 -4.69 -40.36
N ARG A 842 -18.32 -5.64 -40.66
CA ARG A 842 -18.44 -6.90 -39.90
C ARG A 842 -18.78 -8.08 -40.81
N GLU A 843 -18.39 -9.28 -40.41
CA GLU A 843 -18.84 -10.51 -41.08
C GLU A 843 -20.34 -10.73 -40.84
N ILE A 844 -21.08 -11.12 -41.88
CA ILE A 844 -22.53 -11.39 -41.79
C ILE A 844 -22.79 -12.57 -40.83
N GLY A 845 -21.98 -13.63 -40.90
CA GLY A 845 -22.11 -14.81 -40.04
C GLY A 845 -21.64 -14.62 -38.61
N SER A 846 -20.92 -13.52 -38.33
CA SER A 846 -20.32 -13.24 -37.01
C SER A 846 -20.45 -11.74 -36.68
N PRO A 847 -21.65 -11.23 -36.36
CA PRO A 847 -21.88 -9.78 -36.23
C PRO A 847 -21.05 -9.06 -35.15
N ASP A 848 -20.52 -9.82 -34.18
CA ASP A 848 -19.61 -9.31 -33.14
C ASP A 848 -18.17 -9.11 -33.66
N TYR A 849 -17.83 -9.71 -34.80
CA TYR A 849 -16.56 -9.54 -35.48
C TYR A 849 -16.60 -8.29 -36.37
N LYS A 850 -16.44 -7.12 -35.74
CA LYS A 850 -16.48 -5.81 -36.40
C LYS A 850 -15.19 -5.00 -36.29
N LEU A 851 -14.80 -4.34 -37.37
CA LEU A 851 -13.80 -3.27 -37.39
C LEU A 851 -14.49 -1.91 -37.39
N ALA A 852 -13.84 -0.89 -36.83
CA ALA A 852 -14.31 0.48 -36.92
C ALA A 852 -13.14 1.48 -36.86
N THR A 853 -13.24 2.56 -37.62
CA THR A 853 -12.37 3.74 -37.45
C THR A 853 -13.13 5.00 -37.83
N THR A 854 -12.59 6.15 -37.43
CA THR A 854 -13.14 7.47 -37.76
C THR A 854 -12.11 8.25 -38.58
N THR A 855 -12.56 8.92 -39.64
CA THR A 855 -11.73 9.80 -40.46
C THR A 855 -12.37 11.18 -40.59
N LYS A 856 -11.54 12.21 -40.78
CA LYS A 856 -12.03 13.55 -41.14
C LYS A 856 -12.43 13.59 -42.62
N ILE A 857 -13.32 14.51 -42.96
CA ILE A 857 -13.79 14.68 -44.33
C ILE A 857 -12.86 15.67 -45.06
N GLU A 858 -12.32 15.24 -46.19
CA GLU A 858 -11.43 16.06 -47.02
C GLU A 858 -12.20 16.73 -48.18
N MET A 859 -11.62 17.79 -48.76
CA MET A 859 -12.12 18.34 -50.02
C MET A 859 -11.63 17.47 -51.17
N ALA A 860 -12.52 17.05 -52.07
CA ALA A 860 -12.10 16.39 -53.30
C ALA A 860 -11.14 17.32 -54.06
N LEU A 861 -9.91 16.86 -54.32
CA LEU A 861 -9.03 17.51 -55.28
C LEU A 861 -9.66 17.32 -56.66
N LEU A 862 -10.22 18.40 -57.22
CA LEU A 862 -10.60 18.45 -58.62
C LEU A 862 -9.36 18.11 -59.45
N THR A 863 -9.34 16.93 -60.06
CA THR A 863 -8.38 16.58 -61.11
C THR A 863 -9.02 16.80 -62.47
#